data_AF-A0A396LI40-F1
#
_entry.id   AF-A0A396LI40-F1
#
_cell.length_a   1.000
_cell.length_b   1.000
_cell.length_c   1.000
_cell.angle_alpha   90.00
_cell.angle_beta   90.00
_cell.angle_gamma   90.00
#
_symmetry.space_group_name_H-M   'P 1'
#
loop_
_entity.id
_entity.type
_entity.pdbx_description
1 polymer ?
#
loop_
_entity_poly.entity_id
_entity_poly.type
_entity_poly.pdbx_seq_one_letter_code
_entity_poly.pdbx_strand_id
1 'polypeptide(L)'
;MSNSDEIISLYEKYGFELEDNQNPEKYLVFSHRKGYFQNAEILLIDPNFDFHNLEEEYKETGFAVKINKYSSIDEIHSQLFAGFFLPLNNCKKLKQEYDRYARKQTEKISFCEYKFIPCRFVDDNNESRKNLIEYIYQRLFEKGPQLIIVEAAAGFGKTSISYELIKKLSVDSKGTVPIITELSKNRTASIFKYVLLTEIDSKFSSLSSELVTYEIKQGKVPLIIDGFDELLSKSHDDVQSDLSDSDEKTAQTMLSTIAQLLEEKSCAKIVLTSRKSSIFAGKLFEEWSDKYLPHCQITRIQIIPPVVSDWLDKSKIDLLHSRGIIFDDISNPTLLTFLSSQSNDDIASKFTSVDSILQQYFKILLEREQERQSLPLKVDEQLSLMESVAGTMASFKQSTCTSVEIKDIIRMSLGEDILEYLDRYSDFSKEDVPTEDEFLQKLSHHALLDRIPNTSNSIGFINDFIFGYLISEALTNNRLPDLSPKEIEEKYWNLMVTSYGTCSQKKRDALYRIITDNKIEFTPYEELHTDLALLHKTSHEYIRCYYESVYFGENVSLTSSNFKDCVFSCCTFNSCSISSDAFEDCKFYGCHFYEVEIIPANNQKNCNLIFSNCCGESELRKISCKEPILSSVNTETEYEKKVLEQYWRPGSDHADRRRLFSTLFKGYAQQDYDGISEAIDRLYGKEILLHKSNCIELNFEKMSEIREILGR
;
A
#
# COMPACT_ATOMS: atom_id res chain seq x y z
N MET A 1 -27.84 44.26 -2.31
CA MET A 1 -26.57 44.99 -2.49
C MET A 1 -26.48 45.34 -3.96
N SER A 2 -26.03 46.55 -4.29
CA SER A 2 -25.99 46.99 -5.69
C SER A 2 -24.88 46.23 -6.43
N ASN A 3 -25.05 45.95 -7.73
CA ASN A 3 -24.02 45.31 -8.55
C ASN A 3 -22.68 46.09 -8.48
N SER A 4 -22.73 47.41 -8.28
CA SER A 4 -21.55 48.27 -8.09
C SER A 4 -20.76 47.98 -6.81
N ASP A 5 -21.41 47.68 -5.69
CA ASP A 5 -20.70 47.41 -4.43
C ASP A 5 -19.85 46.14 -4.51
N GLU A 6 -20.37 45.11 -5.19
CA GLU A 6 -19.67 43.84 -5.40
C GLU A 6 -18.47 44.01 -6.35
N ILE A 7 -18.61 44.83 -7.39
CA ILE A 7 -17.50 45.17 -8.31
C ILE A 7 -16.41 45.94 -7.57
N ILE A 8 -16.76 46.96 -6.79
CA ILE A 8 -15.80 47.77 -6.03
C ILE A 8 -15.02 46.86 -5.07
N SER A 9 -15.71 46.01 -4.30
CA SER A 9 -15.06 45.07 -3.39
C SER A 9 -14.12 44.09 -4.10
N LEU A 10 -14.47 43.66 -5.32
CA LEU A 10 -13.61 42.80 -6.12
C LEU A 10 -12.33 43.52 -6.57
N TYR A 11 -12.44 44.75 -7.10
CA TYR A 11 -11.28 45.55 -7.52
C TYR A 11 -10.36 45.89 -6.34
N GLU A 12 -10.91 46.25 -5.18
CA GLU A 12 -10.15 46.51 -3.95
C GLU A 12 -9.31 45.31 -3.51
N LYS A 13 -9.84 44.07 -3.60
CA LYS A 13 -9.07 42.85 -3.31
C LYS A 13 -7.86 42.67 -4.21
N TYR A 14 -7.94 43.15 -5.45
CA TYR A 14 -6.84 43.15 -6.42
C TYR A 14 -5.89 44.35 -6.26
N GLY A 15 -6.09 45.19 -5.23
CA GLY A 15 -5.24 46.33 -4.92
C GLY A 15 -5.53 47.57 -5.76
N PHE A 16 -6.72 47.67 -6.36
CA PHE A 16 -7.17 48.90 -6.99
C PHE A 16 -7.84 49.85 -5.99
N GLU A 17 -7.74 51.15 -6.24
CA GLU A 17 -8.42 52.22 -5.51
C GLU A 17 -9.53 52.81 -6.39
N LEU A 18 -10.70 53.10 -5.80
CA LEU A 18 -11.80 53.75 -6.52
C LEU A 18 -11.52 55.25 -6.65
N GLU A 19 -11.40 55.75 -7.88
CA GLU A 19 -11.13 57.17 -8.16
C GLU A 19 -12.39 57.95 -8.51
N ASP A 20 -13.32 57.37 -9.29
CA ASP A 20 -14.58 58.01 -9.66
C ASP A 20 -15.75 57.02 -9.61
N ASN A 21 -16.79 57.43 -8.88
CA ASN A 21 -18.07 56.74 -8.74
C ASN A 21 -19.28 57.69 -8.86
N GLN A 22 -19.12 58.87 -9.48
CA GLN A 22 -20.18 59.87 -9.60
C GLN A 22 -21.40 59.36 -10.39
N ASN A 23 -21.20 58.43 -11.32
CA ASN A 23 -22.25 57.83 -12.14
C ASN A 23 -22.13 56.29 -12.16
N PRO A 24 -22.41 55.60 -11.04
CA PRO A 24 -22.13 54.17 -10.89
C PRO A 24 -22.99 53.28 -11.80
N GLU A 25 -24.11 53.80 -12.34
CA GLU A 25 -24.92 53.09 -13.34
C GLU A 25 -24.34 53.19 -14.77
N LYS A 26 -23.37 54.09 -15.00
CA LYS A 26 -22.76 54.34 -16.31
C LYS A 26 -21.32 53.84 -16.36
N TYR A 27 -20.51 54.17 -15.36
CA TYR A 27 -19.10 53.78 -15.31
C TYR A 27 -18.56 53.77 -13.87
N LEU A 28 -17.42 53.09 -13.69
CA LEU A 28 -16.58 53.15 -12.50
C LEU A 28 -15.13 53.34 -12.94
N VAL A 29 -14.36 54.17 -12.23
CA VAL A 29 -12.92 54.36 -12.53
C VAL A 29 -12.09 53.87 -11.35
N PHE A 30 -11.16 52.97 -11.64
CA PHE A 30 -10.25 52.39 -10.67
C PHE A 30 -8.81 52.77 -11.01
N SER A 31 -7.98 53.10 -10.02
CA SER A 31 -6.53 53.23 -10.23
C SER A 31 -5.77 52.08 -9.60
N HIS A 32 -4.65 51.70 -10.22
CA HIS A 32 -3.70 50.75 -9.65
C HIS A 32 -2.29 51.31 -9.81
N ARG A 33 -1.65 51.58 -8.67
CA ARG A 33 -0.36 52.24 -8.58
C ARG A 33 0.70 51.22 -8.20
N LYS A 34 1.73 51.04 -9.02
CA LYS A 34 2.85 50.14 -8.73
C LYS A 34 4.18 50.80 -9.09
N GLY A 35 4.90 51.25 -8.06
CA GLY A 35 6.12 52.04 -8.24
C GLY A 35 5.83 53.36 -8.97
N TYR A 36 6.59 53.65 -10.03
CA TYR A 36 6.42 54.85 -10.86
C TYR A 36 5.26 54.78 -11.86
N PHE A 37 4.62 53.62 -12.03
CA PHE A 37 3.54 53.44 -13.00
C PHE A 37 2.17 53.68 -12.34
N GLN A 38 1.39 54.57 -12.94
CA GLN A 38 0.01 54.86 -12.57
C GLN A 38 -0.91 54.39 -13.70
N ASN A 39 -1.72 53.37 -13.42
CA ASN A 39 -2.71 52.87 -14.37
C ASN A 39 -4.11 53.23 -13.89
N ALA A 40 -4.98 53.63 -14.81
CA ALA A 40 -6.41 53.82 -14.56
C ALA A 40 -7.20 52.83 -15.42
N GLU A 41 -8.14 52.12 -14.83
CA GLU A 41 -9.08 51.24 -15.51
C GLU A 41 -10.49 51.83 -15.44
N ILE A 42 -11.03 52.21 -16.60
CA ILE A 42 -12.40 52.70 -16.75
C ILE A 42 -13.28 51.49 -17.09
N LEU A 43 -14.17 51.12 -16.17
CA LEU A 43 -15.15 50.06 -16.36
C LEU A 43 -16.49 50.65 -16.78
N LEU A 44 -16.91 50.40 -18.02
CA LEU A 44 -18.19 50.85 -18.57
C LEU A 44 -19.31 49.93 -18.12
N ILE A 45 -20.22 50.43 -17.28
CA ILE A 45 -21.44 49.73 -16.85
C ILE A 45 -22.52 49.86 -17.94
N ASP A 46 -22.66 51.05 -18.52
CA ASP A 46 -23.45 51.27 -19.74
C ASP A 46 -22.51 51.21 -20.97
N PRO A 47 -22.65 50.20 -21.85
CA PRO A 47 -21.80 50.08 -23.03
C PRO A 47 -21.99 51.21 -24.05
N ASN A 48 -23.03 52.04 -23.93
CA ASN A 48 -23.29 53.19 -24.80
C ASN A 48 -22.78 54.52 -24.23
N PHE A 49 -22.17 54.53 -23.04
CA PHE A 49 -21.60 55.73 -22.45
C PHE A 49 -20.40 56.23 -23.28
N ASP A 50 -20.40 57.53 -23.61
CA ASP A 50 -19.27 58.18 -24.27
C ASP A 50 -18.16 58.48 -23.27
N PHE A 51 -17.08 57.70 -23.35
CA PHE A 51 -15.96 57.72 -22.41
C PHE A 51 -14.80 58.60 -22.88
N HIS A 52 -14.84 59.20 -24.09
CA HIS A 52 -13.68 59.88 -24.67
C HIS A 52 -13.16 61.05 -23.82
N ASN A 53 -14.07 61.87 -23.28
CA ASN A 53 -13.69 62.97 -22.39
C ASN A 53 -13.04 62.47 -21.09
N LEU A 54 -13.59 61.38 -20.52
CA LEU A 54 -13.08 60.78 -19.29
C LEU A 54 -11.71 60.12 -19.52
N GLU A 55 -11.53 59.44 -20.65
CA GLU A 55 -10.25 58.85 -21.05
C GLU A 55 -9.16 59.91 -21.25
N GLU A 56 -9.47 61.03 -21.91
CA GLU A 56 -8.52 62.14 -22.11
C GLU A 56 -8.13 62.78 -20.77
N GLU A 57 -9.08 63.03 -19.87
CA GLU A 57 -8.83 63.61 -18.54
C GLU A 57 -7.83 62.78 -17.72
N TYR A 58 -8.02 61.45 -17.67
CA TYR A 58 -7.08 60.58 -16.96
C TYR A 58 -5.72 60.43 -17.68
N LYS A 59 -5.67 60.52 -19.01
CA LYS A 59 -4.39 60.56 -19.74
C LYS A 59 -3.61 61.85 -19.49
N GLU A 60 -4.28 63.00 -19.46
CA GLU A 60 -3.66 64.31 -19.19
C GLU A 60 -3.10 64.40 -17.76
N THR A 61 -3.72 63.73 -16.80
CA THR A 61 -3.24 63.61 -15.42
C THR A 61 -2.08 62.60 -15.25
N GLY A 62 -1.68 61.92 -16.34
CA GLY A 62 -0.50 61.07 -16.38
C GLY A 62 -0.75 59.57 -16.19
N PHE A 63 -2.01 59.14 -16.18
CA PHE A 63 -2.35 57.71 -16.09
C PHE A 63 -2.24 57.01 -17.45
N ALA A 64 -1.79 55.76 -17.44
CA ALA A 64 -2.03 54.83 -18.52
C ALA A 64 -3.46 54.28 -18.40
N VAL A 65 -4.34 54.69 -19.31
CA VAL A 65 -5.77 54.34 -19.25
C VAL A 65 -6.08 53.06 -20.02
N LYS A 66 -6.83 52.16 -19.39
CA LYS A 66 -7.40 50.96 -19.99
C LYS A 66 -8.92 51.02 -19.86
N ILE A 67 -9.63 50.67 -20.94
CA ILE A 67 -11.10 50.67 -20.96
C ILE A 67 -11.58 49.23 -21.01
N ASN A 68 -12.47 48.88 -20.08
CA ASN A 68 -13.10 47.57 -19.99
C ASN A 68 -14.62 47.74 -19.99
N LYS A 69 -15.34 46.76 -20.55
CA LYS A 69 -16.81 46.76 -20.57
C LYS A 69 -17.33 45.76 -19.55
N TYR A 70 -18.28 46.18 -18.73
CA TYR A 70 -18.98 45.31 -17.81
C TYR A 70 -19.88 44.34 -18.58
N SER A 71 -19.82 43.07 -18.19
CA SER A 71 -20.66 42.00 -18.69
C SER A 71 -21.28 41.23 -17.52
N SER A 72 -20.43 40.66 -16.66
CA SER A 72 -20.78 40.01 -15.41
C SER A 72 -19.64 40.10 -14.41
N ILE A 73 -19.94 39.89 -13.13
CA ILE A 73 -18.93 39.83 -12.06
C ILE A 73 -17.94 38.68 -12.31
N ASP A 74 -18.42 37.52 -12.76
CA ASP A 74 -17.58 36.35 -13.05
C ASP A 74 -16.59 36.60 -14.21
N GLU A 75 -17.01 37.34 -15.24
CA GLU A 75 -16.13 37.70 -16.35
C GLU A 75 -15.08 38.72 -15.90
N ILE A 76 -15.45 39.72 -15.10
CA ILE A 76 -14.51 40.69 -14.52
C ILE A 76 -13.49 39.99 -13.63
N HIS A 77 -13.96 39.12 -12.74
CA HIS A 77 -13.09 38.34 -11.88
C HIS A 77 -12.12 37.48 -12.70
N SER A 78 -12.61 36.84 -13.76
CA SER A 78 -11.77 36.05 -14.66
C SER A 78 -10.74 36.90 -15.43
N GLN A 79 -11.08 38.13 -15.81
CA GLN A 79 -10.14 39.07 -16.45
C GLN A 79 -9.07 39.56 -15.48
N LEU A 80 -9.46 39.96 -14.26
CA LEU A 80 -8.53 40.38 -13.21
C LEU A 80 -7.58 39.22 -12.86
N PHE A 81 -8.12 38.02 -12.65
CA PHE A 81 -7.33 36.83 -12.39
C PHE A 81 -6.34 36.55 -13.53
N ALA A 82 -6.80 36.57 -14.78
CA ALA A 82 -5.93 36.35 -15.94
C ALA A 82 -4.80 37.38 -16.04
N GLY A 83 -5.08 38.65 -15.73
CA GLY A 83 -4.11 39.74 -15.76
C GLY A 83 -3.03 39.63 -14.68
N PHE A 84 -3.40 39.25 -13.44
CA PHE A 84 -2.47 39.20 -12.31
C PHE A 84 -1.75 37.84 -12.18
N PHE A 85 -2.42 36.72 -12.46
CA PHE A 85 -1.88 35.38 -12.25
C PHE A 85 -1.31 34.73 -13.51
N LEU A 86 -1.59 35.29 -14.70
CA LEU A 86 -1.07 34.86 -15.99
C LEU A 86 -1.13 33.32 -16.21
N PRO A 87 -2.32 32.70 -16.27
CA PRO A 87 -2.46 31.23 -16.25
C PRO A 87 -1.66 30.49 -17.33
N LEU A 88 -1.57 31.06 -18.54
CA LEU A 88 -0.79 30.48 -19.64
C LEU A 88 0.72 30.41 -19.35
N ASN A 89 1.26 31.43 -18.67
CA ASN A 89 2.66 31.43 -18.25
C ASN A 89 2.89 30.43 -17.13
N ASN A 90 1.92 30.29 -16.22
CA ASN A 90 2.00 29.30 -15.16
C ASN A 90 2.00 27.86 -15.72
N CYS A 91 1.15 27.55 -16.72
CA CYS A 91 1.14 26.24 -17.38
C CYS A 91 2.54 25.84 -17.91
N LYS A 92 3.28 26.80 -18.49
CA LYS A 92 4.68 26.56 -18.92
C LYS A 92 5.62 26.29 -17.75
N LYS A 93 5.49 27.04 -16.64
CA LYS A 93 6.28 26.83 -15.42
C LYS A 93 6.00 25.45 -14.80
N LEU A 94 4.74 25.03 -14.73
CA LEU A 94 4.36 23.71 -14.22
C LEU A 94 4.97 22.58 -15.04
N LYS A 95 4.94 22.72 -16.38
CA LYS A 95 5.58 21.76 -17.27
C LYS A 95 7.09 21.69 -17.01
N GLN A 96 7.76 22.83 -16.80
CA GLN A 96 9.17 22.86 -16.44
C GLN A 96 9.44 22.23 -15.06
N GLU A 97 8.57 22.45 -14.06
CA GLU A 97 8.67 21.80 -12.76
C GLU A 97 8.57 20.27 -12.88
N TYR A 98 7.61 19.78 -13.68
CA TYR A 98 7.47 18.36 -14.00
C TYR A 98 8.70 17.81 -14.76
N ASP A 99 9.16 18.48 -15.80
CA ASP A 99 10.31 18.03 -16.60
C ASP A 99 11.57 17.94 -15.73
N ARG A 100 11.76 18.89 -14.80
CA ARG A 100 12.85 18.86 -13.82
C ARG A 100 12.71 17.67 -12.88
N TYR A 101 11.51 17.38 -12.41
CA TYR A 101 11.26 16.20 -11.57
C TYR A 101 11.56 14.91 -12.34
N ALA A 102 11.03 14.75 -13.56
CA ALA A 102 11.25 13.57 -14.40
C ALA A 102 12.73 13.34 -14.71
N ARG A 103 13.50 14.40 -14.97
CA ARG A 103 14.97 14.31 -15.13
C ARG A 103 15.66 13.82 -13.87
N LYS A 104 15.33 14.38 -12.70
CA LYS A 104 15.90 13.91 -11.43
C LYS A 104 15.57 12.44 -11.15
N GLN A 105 14.35 12.01 -11.45
CA GLN A 105 13.99 10.59 -11.30
C GLN A 105 14.76 9.72 -12.30
N THR A 106 14.91 10.16 -13.54
CA THR A 106 15.73 9.50 -14.57
C THR A 106 17.18 9.34 -14.13
N GLU A 107 17.78 10.40 -13.57
CA GLU A 107 19.16 10.38 -13.02
C GLU A 107 19.30 9.36 -11.88
N LYS A 108 18.35 9.35 -10.94
CA LYS A 108 18.32 8.39 -9.82
C LYS A 108 18.16 6.94 -10.30
N ILE A 109 17.39 6.74 -11.36
CA ILE A 109 17.19 5.44 -11.98
C ILE A 109 18.40 5.07 -12.84
N SER A 110 19.19 6.00 -13.37
CA SER A 110 20.48 5.79 -14.07
C SER A 110 20.48 4.93 -15.36
N PHE A 111 19.45 4.13 -15.65
CA PHE A 111 19.41 3.20 -16.80
C PHE A 111 18.16 3.33 -17.69
N CYS A 112 17.15 4.14 -17.33
CA CYS A 112 16.02 4.42 -18.21
C CYS A 112 15.41 5.80 -17.98
N GLU A 113 14.68 6.32 -18.97
CA GLU A 113 13.83 7.49 -18.79
C GLU A 113 12.69 7.20 -17.81
N TYR A 114 12.38 8.18 -16.96
CA TYR A 114 11.27 8.11 -16.04
C TYR A 114 9.94 7.88 -16.77
N LYS A 115 9.20 6.86 -16.34
CA LYS A 115 7.84 6.57 -16.80
C LYS A 115 6.93 6.33 -15.61
N PHE A 116 5.85 7.09 -15.52
CA PHE A 116 4.81 6.83 -14.53
C PHE A 116 4.05 5.54 -14.86
N ILE A 117 3.89 4.68 -13.85
CA ILE A 117 3.16 3.43 -13.97
C ILE A 117 1.81 3.61 -13.26
N PRO A 118 0.66 3.41 -13.96
CA PRO A 118 -0.65 3.58 -13.35
C PRO A 118 -0.88 2.61 -12.19
N CYS A 119 -1.03 3.15 -10.98
CA CYS A 119 -1.37 2.37 -9.80
C CYS A 119 -2.87 2.04 -9.76
N ARG A 120 -3.20 0.88 -9.19
CA ARG A 120 -4.56 0.59 -8.73
C ARG A 120 -4.83 1.32 -7.41
N PHE A 121 -6.08 1.67 -7.18
CA PHE A 121 -6.51 2.33 -5.96
C PHE A 121 -7.92 1.90 -5.59
N VAL A 122 -8.30 2.16 -4.34
CA VAL A 122 -9.68 2.09 -3.85
C VAL A 122 -10.10 3.48 -3.37
N ASP A 123 -11.36 3.83 -3.63
CA ASP A 123 -12.00 5.03 -3.08
C ASP A 123 -12.92 4.66 -1.89
N ASP A 124 -13.71 5.62 -1.41
CA ASP A 124 -14.66 5.42 -0.31
C ASP A 124 -15.66 4.26 -0.53
N ASN A 125 -15.86 3.80 -1.78
CA ASN A 125 -16.74 2.67 -2.09
C ASN A 125 -16.02 1.30 -2.04
N ASN A 126 -14.72 1.27 -1.72
CA ASN A 126 -13.86 0.09 -1.73
C ASN A 126 -13.77 -0.64 -3.08
N GLU A 127 -14.10 0.04 -4.20
CA GLU A 127 -13.97 -0.54 -5.53
C GLU A 127 -12.55 -0.35 -6.07
N SER A 128 -11.92 -1.44 -6.54
CA SER A 128 -10.61 -1.35 -7.18
C SER A 128 -10.73 -0.70 -8.57
N ARG A 129 -10.03 0.42 -8.76
CA ARG A 129 -10.04 1.22 -9.99
C ARG A 129 -8.63 1.44 -10.55
N LYS A 130 -8.55 1.79 -11.83
CA LYS A 130 -7.34 2.22 -12.56
C LYS A 130 -7.48 3.70 -12.95
N ASN A 131 -6.40 4.33 -13.42
CA ASN A 131 -6.33 5.73 -13.85
C ASN A 131 -6.51 6.78 -12.74
N LEU A 132 -5.75 6.61 -11.65
CA LEU A 132 -5.78 7.50 -10.48
C LEU A 132 -5.66 9.00 -10.81
N ILE A 133 -4.76 9.39 -11.72
CA ILE A 133 -4.55 10.80 -12.06
C ILE A 133 -5.79 11.43 -12.69
N GLU A 134 -6.45 10.71 -13.60
CA GLU A 134 -7.68 11.19 -14.23
C GLU A 134 -8.82 11.25 -13.22
N TYR A 135 -8.89 10.28 -12.32
CA TYR A 135 -9.88 10.26 -11.23
C TYR A 135 -9.72 11.47 -10.29
N ILE A 136 -8.50 11.76 -9.82
CA ILE A 136 -8.21 12.93 -8.99
C ILE A 136 -8.54 14.21 -9.77
N TYR A 137 -8.13 14.30 -11.03
CA TYR A 137 -8.37 15.46 -11.88
C TYR A 137 -9.86 15.77 -12.04
N GLN A 138 -10.70 14.77 -12.29
CA GLN A 138 -12.14 14.97 -12.44
C GLN A 138 -12.78 15.46 -11.13
N ARG A 139 -12.43 14.85 -10.00
CA ARG A 139 -12.92 15.24 -8.67
C ARG A 139 -12.49 16.64 -8.29
N LEU A 140 -11.26 17.02 -8.60
CA LEU A 140 -10.72 18.34 -8.29
C LEU A 140 -11.58 19.48 -8.84
N PHE A 141 -12.24 19.27 -9.98
CA PHE A 141 -13.06 20.29 -10.64
C PHE A 141 -14.57 20.08 -10.48
N GLU A 142 -15.02 19.19 -9.58
CA GLU A 142 -16.43 19.12 -9.19
C GLU A 142 -16.88 20.41 -8.49
N LYS A 143 -18.20 20.63 -8.35
CA LYS A 143 -18.72 21.86 -7.74
C LYS A 143 -18.43 21.90 -6.23
N GLY A 144 -18.29 23.10 -5.67
CA GLY A 144 -18.05 23.31 -4.23
C GLY A 144 -16.59 23.07 -3.80
N PRO A 145 -16.29 23.18 -2.49
CA PRO A 145 -14.95 22.93 -1.97
C PRO A 145 -14.62 21.43 -2.03
N GLN A 146 -13.37 21.11 -2.38
CA GLN A 146 -12.89 19.75 -2.60
C GLN A 146 -11.64 19.49 -1.76
N LEU A 147 -11.68 18.42 -0.96
CA LEU A 147 -10.53 17.89 -0.23
C LEU A 147 -10.29 16.44 -0.65
N ILE A 148 -9.22 16.21 -1.42
CA ILE A 148 -8.84 14.88 -1.90
C ILE A 148 -7.62 14.41 -1.10
N ILE A 149 -7.74 13.28 -0.40
CA ILE A 149 -6.68 12.71 0.43
C ILE A 149 -6.20 11.42 -0.22
N VAL A 150 -4.93 11.39 -0.64
CA VAL A 150 -4.28 10.24 -1.25
C VAL A 150 -3.35 9.58 -0.22
N GLU A 151 -3.75 8.41 0.27
CA GLU A 151 -3.04 7.64 1.27
C GLU A 151 -2.32 6.44 0.64
N ALA A 152 -1.04 6.29 0.97
CA ALA A 152 -0.26 5.12 0.56
C ALA A 152 0.96 4.92 1.47
N ALA A 153 1.47 3.69 1.52
CA ALA A 153 2.73 3.38 2.21
C ALA A 153 3.93 4.16 1.62
N ALA A 154 5.06 4.13 2.33
CA ALA A 154 6.31 4.71 1.83
C ALA A 154 6.75 4.03 0.52
N GLY A 155 7.23 4.82 -0.46
CA GLY A 155 7.69 4.28 -1.74
C GLY A 155 6.61 3.91 -2.75
N PHE A 156 5.32 4.15 -2.46
CA PHE A 156 4.20 3.84 -3.36
C PHE A 156 3.91 4.90 -4.45
N GLY A 157 4.81 5.87 -4.64
CA GLY A 157 4.67 6.86 -5.72
C GLY A 157 3.78 8.07 -5.41
N LYS A 158 3.52 8.39 -4.12
CA LYS A 158 2.75 9.59 -3.70
C LYS A 158 3.25 10.88 -4.35
N THR A 159 4.55 11.16 -4.25
CA THR A 159 5.19 12.31 -4.90
C THR A 159 5.05 12.26 -6.42
N SER A 160 5.18 11.08 -7.03
CA SER A 160 4.96 10.92 -8.48
C SER A 160 3.53 11.28 -8.88
N ILE A 161 2.53 10.94 -8.07
CA ILE A 161 1.13 11.31 -8.30
C ILE A 161 0.94 12.83 -8.26
N SER A 162 1.53 13.52 -7.28
CA SER A 162 1.51 14.98 -7.19
C SER A 162 2.06 15.63 -8.47
N TYR A 163 3.19 15.13 -8.98
CA TYR A 163 3.82 15.64 -10.19
C TYR A 163 3.08 15.26 -11.49
N GLU A 164 2.52 14.06 -11.60
CA GLU A 164 1.69 13.67 -12.75
C GLU A 164 0.37 14.45 -12.78
N LEU A 165 -0.19 14.80 -11.61
CA LEU A 165 -1.34 15.70 -11.53
C LEU A 165 -0.97 17.11 -12.02
N ILE A 166 0.18 17.66 -11.61
CA ILE A 166 0.68 18.94 -12.11
C ILE A 166 0.91 18.90 -13.63
N LYS A 167 1.44 17.81 -14.17
CA LYS A 167 1.57 17.61 -15.62
C LYS A 167 0.21 17.66 -16.30
N LYS A 168 -0.80 16.95 -15.77
CA LYS A 168 -2.17 17.00 -16.29
C LYS A 168 -2.74 18.42 -16.26
N LEU A 169 -2.58 19.13 -15.14
CA LEU A 169 -2.99 20.53 -14.97
C LEU A 169 -2.25 21.49 -15.91
N SER A 170 -1.00 21.19 -16.29
CA SER A 170 -0.25 22.01 -17.25
C SER A 170 -0.81 21.92 -18.68
N VAL A 171 -1.52 20.82 -19.00
CA VAL A 171 -2.14 20.58 -20.31
C VAL A 171 -3.58 21.08 -20.33
N ASP A 172 -4.35 20.81 -19.27
CA ASP A 172 -5.73 21.26 -19.12
C ASP A 172 -5.93 21.88 -17.73
N SER A 173 -5.57 23.15 -17.60
CA SER A 173 -5.63 23.88 -16.32
C SER A 173 -7.03 24.32 -15.93
N LYS A 174 -8.03 24.24 -16.82
CA LYS A 174 -9.33 24.91 -16.65
C LYS A 174 -9.20 26.41 -16.29
N GLY A 175 -8.13 27.07 -16.73
CA GLY A 175 -7.84 28.46 -16.42
C GLY A 175 -7.36 28.70 -14.98
N THR A 176 -7.00 27.64 -14.25
CA THR A 176 -6.46 27.73 -12.89
C THR A 176 -4.93 27.82 -12.85
N VAL A 177 -4.40 28.15 -11.68
CA VAL A 177 -2.97 28.37 -11.44
C VAL A 177 -2.57 27.60 -10.17
N PRO A 178 -2.23 26.31 -10.28
CA PRO A 178 -1.97 25.48 -9.11
C PRO A 178 -0.65 25.79 -8.40
N ILE A 179 -0.63 25.58 -7.09
CA ILE A 179 0.56 25.59 -6.24
C ILE A 179 0.86 24.14 -5.85
N ILE A 180 2.12 23.74 -5.98
CA ILE A 180 2.61 22.46 -5.45
C ILE A 180 3.59 22.77 -4.31
N THR A 181 3.43 22.07 -3.20
CA THR A 181 4.26 22.22 -2.00
C THR A 181 4.76 20.85 -1.58
N GLU A 182 6.08 20.69 -1.50
CA GLU A 182 6.72 19.47 -0.98
C GLU A 182 7.14 19.71 0.48
N LEU A 183 6.38 19.15 1.42
CA LEU A 183 6.62 19.37 2.84
C LEU A 183 7.91 18.74 3.34
N SER A 184 8.44 17.74 2.62
CA SER A 184 9.75 17.15 2.90
C SER A 184 10.93 18.12 2.76
N LYS A 185 10.77 19.25 2.05
CA LYS A 185 11.76 20.35 1.99
C LYS A 185 11.56 21.36 3.13
N ASN A 186 10.30 21.53 3.52
CA ASN A 186 9.72 22.29 4.64
C ASN A 186 10.10 21.89 6.07
N ARG A 187 11.23 21.23 6.32
CA ARG A 187 11.45 20.49 7.58
C ARG A 187 11.57 21.34 8.84
N THR A 188 11.75 22.64 8.82
CA THR A 188 11.87 23.43 10.05
C THR A 188 10.54 24.01 10.54
N ALA A 189 9.52 24.03 9.68
CA ALA A 189 8.23 24.65 10.00
C ALA A 189 7.30 23.68 10.76
N SER A 190 6.81 24.11 11.93
CA SER A 190 5.83 23.36 12.73
C SER A 190 4.38 23.68 12.38
N ILE A 191 4.13 24.76 11.62
CA ILE A 191 2.78 25.23 11.27
C ILE A 191 2.66 25.36 9.75
N PHE A 192 1.73 24.59 9.16
CA PHE A 192 1.49 24.57 7.71
C PHE A 192 1.23 25.97 7.11
N LYS A 193 0.56 26.86 7.84
CA LYS A 193 0.32 28.25 7.42
C LYS A 193 1.59 28.97 6.98
N TYR A 194 2.70 28.84 7.70
CA TYR A 194 3.95 29.51 7.32
C TYR A 194 4.58 28.89 6.08
N VAL A 195 4.48 27.57 5.93
CA VAL A 195 4.95 26.88 4.72
C VAL A 195 4.16 27.36 3.50
N LEU A 196 2.83 27.42 3.61
CA LEU A 196 1.97 27.89 2.54
C LEU A 196 2.29 29.35 2.15
N LEU A 197 2.45 30.25 3.13
CA LEU A 197 2.82 31.64 2.87
C LEU A 197 4.19 31.75 2.17
N THR A 198 5.16 30.96 2.59
CA THR A 198 6.49 30.93 1.97
C THR A 198 6.43 30.48 0.51
N GLU A 199 5.62 29.45 0.21
CA GLU A 199 5.41 28.97 -1.17
C GLU A 199 4.64 29.98 -2.02
N ILE A 200 3.67 30.69 -1.43
CA ILE A 200 2.94 31.78 -2.09
C ILE A 200 3.91 32.91 -2.46
N ASP A 201 4.72 33.39 -1.51
CA ASP A 201 5.65 34.50 -1.75
C ASP A 201 6.75 34.11 -2.77
N SER A 202 7.18 32.83 -2.77
CA SER A 202 8.11 32.28 -3.75
C SER A 202 7.52 32.22 -5.17
N LYS A 203 6.28 31.71 -5.32
CA LYS A 203 5.62 31.59 -6.64
C LYS A 203 5.06 32.91 -7.17
N PHE A 204 4.60 33.80 -6.28
CA PHE A 204 3.87 35.03 -6.58
C PHE A 204 4.47 36.25 -5.87
N SER A 205 5.78 36.45 -5.97
CA SER A 205 6.51 37.55 -5.31
C SER A 205 6.00 38.96 -5.61
N SER A 206 5.22 39.14 -6.68
CA SER A 206 4.65 40.42 -7.07
C SER A 206 3.21 40.66 -6.59
N LEU A 207 2.57 39.67 -5.95
CA LEU A 207 1.18 39.69 -5.48
C LEU A 207 1.14 39.65 -3.94
N SER A 208 0.06 40.15 -3.34
CA SER A 208 -0.13 40.01 -1.90
C SER A 208 -0.56 38.58 -1.55
N SER A 209 -0.04 38.07 -0.43
CA SER A 209 -0.45 36.76 0.10
C SER A 209 -1.96 36.67 0.39
N GLU A 210 -2.60 37.79 0.73
CA GLU A 210 -4.05 37.90 0.93
C GLU A 210 -4.84 37.68 -0.36
N LEU A 211 -4.43 38.30 -1.48
CA LEU A 211 -5.06 38.10 -2.79
C LEU A 211 -4.92 36.64 -3.24
N VAL A 212 -3.73 36.04 -3.09
CA VAL A 212 -3.53 34.64 -3.46
C VAL A 212 -4.40 33.72 -2.59
N THR A 213 -4.50 33.99 -1.28
CA THR A 213 -5.39 33.25 -0.37
C THR A 213 -6.86 33.39 -0.76
N TYR A 214 -7.28 34.57 -1.20
CA TYR A 214 -8.62 34.78 -1.74
C TYR A 214 -8.86 33.91 -2.99
N GLU A 215 -7.93 33.89 -3.94
CA GLU A 215 -8.06 33.08 -5.16
C GLU A 215 -7.96 31.56 -4.93
N ILE A 216 -7.27 31.14 -3.87
CA ILE A 216 -7.34 29.75 -3.37
C ILE A 216 -8.77 29.45 -2.95
N LYS A 217 -9.38 30.31 -2.12
CA LYS A 217 -10.78 30.17 -1.68
C LYS A 217 -11.78 30.24 -2.83
N GLN A 218 -11.48 30.96 -3.91
CA GLN A 218 -12.32 30.97 -5.12
C GLN A 218 -12.11 29.73 -6.02
N GLY A 219 -11.19 28.83 -5.69
CA GLY A 219 -10.89 27.62 -6.47
C GLY A 219 -10.08 27.88 -7.75
N LYS A 220 -9.59 29.11 -7.95
CA LYS A 220 -8.76 29.50 -9.11
C LYS A 220 -7.29 29.12 -8.92
N VAL A 221 -6.88 28.89 -7.66
CA VAL A 221 -5.53 28.43 -7.28
C VAL A 221 -5.65 27.11 -6.51
N PRO A 222 -5.66 25.94 -7.20
CA PRO A 222 -5.64 24.64 -6.54
C PRO A 222 -4.35 24.40 -5.75
N LEU A 223 -4.44 23.75 -4.60
CA LEU A 223 -3.30 23.38 -3.77
C LEU A 223 -3.01 21.88 -3.87
N ILE A 224 -1.76 21.52 -4.18
CA ILE A 224 -1.26 20.15 -4.21
C ILE A 224 -0.15 20.03 -3.17
N ILE A 225 -0.42 19.34 -2.08
CA ILE A 225 0.46 19.27 -0.91
C ILE A 225 0.99 17.85 -0.79
N ASP A 226 2.29 17.69 -1.02
CA ASP A 226 2.97 16.41 -0.97
C ASP A 226 3.65 16.17 0.39
N GLY A 227 3.39 15.01 1.00
CA GLY A 227 4.02 14.58 2.24
C GLY A 227 3.43 15.23 3.50
N PHE A 228 2.11 15.30 3.62
CA PHE A 228 1.42 15.89 4.77
C PHE A 228 1.78 15.22 6.11
N ASP A 229 2.20 13.95 6.10
CA ASP A 229 2.71 13.23 7.27
C ASP A 229 4.03 13.79 7.83
N GLU A 230 4.86 14.45 7.02
CA GLU A 230 6.18 14.96 7.45
C GLU A 230 6.07 16.13 8.44
N LEU A 231 4.93 16.84 8.45
CA LEU A 231 4.68 17.90 9.43
C LEU A 231 4.13 17.36 10.75
N LEU A 232 3.51 16.18 10.72
CA LEU A 232 2.86 15.55 11.87
C LEU A 232 3.85 14.93 12.84
N SER A 233 4.98 14.43 12.34
CA SER A 233 6.05 13.84 13.17
C SER A 233 6.74 14.82 14.13
N LYS A 234 6.55 16.14 13.93
CA LYS A 234 7.11 17.20 14.80
C LYS A 234 6.16 17.63 15.89
N SER A 235 4.87 17.67 15.57
CA SER A 235 3.83 18.21 16.45
C SER A 235 3.42 17.29 17.60
N HIS A 236 3.76 16.00 17.52
CA HIS A 236 3.35 14.99 18.50
C HIS A 236 4.34 14.79 19.66
N ASP A 237 5.60 15.20 19.52
CA ASP A 237 6.64 14.80 20.50
C ASP A 237 7.09 15.95 21.43
N ASP A 238 6.79 17.22 21.11
CA ASP A 238 7.18 18.39 21.93
C ASP A 238 6.25 18.64 23.14
N VAL A 239 5.23 17.81 23.37
CA VAL A 239 4.33 17.95 24.53
C VAL A 239 4.42 16.71 25.42
N GLN A 240 5.36 16.76 26.35
CA GLN A 240 5.47 15.82 27.46
C GLN A 240 4.14 15.69 28.23
N SER A 241 3.81 14.43 28.51
CA SER A 241 3.09 13.93 29.70
C SER A 241 1.84 14.70 30.12
N ASP A 242 0.71 14.34 29.51
CA ASP A 242 -0.48 13.86 30.20
C ASP A 242 -1.53 13.56 29.12
N LEU A 243 -2.18 12.40 29.21
CA LEU A 243 -3.29 12.02 28.32
C LEU A 243 -4.49 12.96 28.54
N SER A 244 -4.47 14.17 27.96
CA SER A 244 -5.63 15.05 27.79
C SER A 244 -5.30 16.27 26.90
N ASP A 245 -6.19 16.60 25.95
CA ASP A 245 -6.33 17.86 25.20
C ASP A 245 -5.15 18.39 24.34
N SER A 246 -3.92 17.86 24.42
CA SER A 246 -2.74 18.43 23.74
C SER A 246 -2.52 17.87 22.32
N ASP A 247 -2.56 16.56 22.13
CA ASP A 247 -2.43 15.91 20.81
C ASP A 247 -3.52 16.35 19.82
N GLU A 248 -4.71 16.59 20.35
CA GLU A 248 -5.85 17.10 19.59
C GLU A 248 -5.58 18.51 19.07
N LYS A 249 -4.93 19.38 19.87
CA LYS A 249 -4.64 20.77 19.51
C LYS A 249 -3.64 20.89 18.37
N THR A 250 -2.64 20.02 18.26
CA THR A 250 -1.58 20.16 17.24
C THR A 250 -1.98 19.57 15.88
N ALA A 251 -2.72 18.46 15.85
CA ALA A 251 -3.40 18.03 14.62
C ALA A 251 -4.47 19.05 14.20
N GLN A 252 -5.20 19.63 15.16
CA GLN A 252 -6.15 20.72 14.91
C GLN A 252 -5.47 21.97 14.34
N THR A 253 -4.28 22.41 14.77
CA THR A 253 -3.64 23.61 14.19
C THR A 253 -3.27 23.43 12.73
N MET A 254 -2.84 22.24 12.30
CA MET A 254 -2.51 21.98 10.90
C MET A 254 -3.74 21.80 10.02
N LEU A 255 -4.70 20.97 10.47
CA LEU A 255 -5.98 20.82 9.81
C LEU A 255 -6.80 22.13 9.84
N SER A 256 -6.58 23.02 10.81
CA SER A 256 -7.27 24.32 10.87
C SER A 256 -6.92 25.24 9.70
N THR A 257 -5.70 25.18 9.19
CA THR A 257 -5.32 25.99 8.02
C THR A 257 -6.07 25.49 6.78
N ILE A 258 -6.19 24.17 6.62
CA ILE A 258 -6.99 23.55 5.56
C ILE A 258 -8.48 23.90 5.73
N ALA A 259 -9.01 23.81 6.95
CA ALA A 259 -10.41 24.17 7.24
C ALA A 259 -10.70 25.66 6.98
N GLN A 260 -9.78 26.56 7.31
CA GLN A 260 -9.90 28.00 7.01
C GLN A 260 -9.97 28.28 5.50
N LEU A 261 -9.37 27.43 4.67
CA LEU A 261 -9.45 27.52 3.22
C LEU A 261 -10.73 26.88 2.65
N LEU A 262 -11.38 25.98 3.39
CA LEU A 262 -12.54 25.18 2.96
C LEU A 262 -13.85 25.58 3.67
N GLU A 263 -13.96 26.84 4.13
CA GLU A 263 -15.17 27.38 4.76
C GLU A 263 -16.42 27.33 3.85
N GLU A 264 -17.63 27.55 4.39
CA GLU A 264 -18.92 27.36 3.71
C GLU A 264 -19.05 28.05 2.33
N LYS A 265 -18.45 29.22 2.14
CA LYS A 265 -18.50 29.97 0.87
C LYS A 265 -17.32 29.68 -0.07
N SER A 266 -16.43 28.75 0.32
CA SER A 266 -15.23 28.43 -0.43
C SER A 266 -15.52 27.49 -1.60
N CYS A 267 -14.76 27.67 -2.67
CA CYS A 267 -14.62 26.76 -3.79
C CYS A 267 -13.21 26.17 -3.86
N ALA A 268 -12.44 26.23 -2.76
CA ALA A 268 -11.05 25.78 -2.72
C ALA A 268 -10.89 24.30 -3.09
N LYS A 269 -9.79 24.03 -3.80
CA LYS A 269 -9.47 22.72 -4.37
C LYS A 269 -8.14 22.26 -3.79
N ILE A 270 -8.17 21.24 -2.93
CA ILE A 270 -6.99 20.79 -2.19
C ILE A 270 -6.77 19.29 -2.40
N VAL A 271 -5.55 18.92 -2.80
CA VAL A 271 -5.08 17.53 -2.86
C VAL A 271 -3.94 17.36 -1.86
N LEU A 272 -4.08 16.37 -0.98
CA LEU A 272 -3.07 16.01 0.01
C LEU A 272 -2.54 14.61 -0.31
N THR A 273 -1.23 14.42 -0.28
CA THR A 273 -0.64 13.09 -0.19
C THR A 273 -0.09 12.85 1.21
N SER A 274 -0.34 11.67 1.76
CA SER A 274 0.13 11.32 3.10
C SER A 274 0.40 9.81 3.21
N ARG A 275 1.24 9.42 4.16
CA ARG A 275 1.23 8.03 4.64
C ARG A 275 -0.13 7.69 5.25
N LYS A 276 -0.45 6.40 5.28
CA LYS A 276 -1.65 5.95 5.98
C LYS A 276 -1.49 6.29 7.46
N SER A 277 -2.28 7.25 7.95
CA SER A 277 -2.11 7.80 9.29
C SER A 277 -3.41 7.74 10.08
N SER A 278 -3.30 7.60 11.40
CA SER A 278 -4.47 7.62 12.29
C SER A 278 -5.22 8.96 12.28
N ILE A 279 -4.64 10.02 11.71
CA ILE A 279 -5.23 11.37 11.73
C ILE A 279 -6.31 11.51 10.68
N PHE A 280 -6.15 10.84 9.55
CA PHE A 280 -7.21 10.74 8.58
C PHE A 280 -8.11 9.54 8.88
N ALA A 281 -7.69 8.56 9.68
CA ALA A 281 -8.47 7.36 9.96
C ALA A 281 -9.32 7.44 11.25
N GLY A 282 -10.51 6.85 11.22
CA GLY A 282 -11.34 6.61 12.40
C GLY A 282 -12.21 7.80 12.83
N LYS A 283 -12.92 7.59 13.94
CA LYS A 283 -14.02 8.44 14.41
C LYS A 283 -13.64 9.90 14.67
N LEU A 284 -12.39 10.15 15.08
CA LEU A 284 -11.91 11.51 15.37
C LEU A 284 -11.83 12.38 14.12
N PHE A 285 -11.38 11.82 13.00
CA PHE A 285 -11.34 12.56 11.74
C PHE A 285 -12.76 12.84 11.22
N GLU A 286 -13.65 11.86 11.34
CA GLU A 286 -15.07 12.00 10.98
C GLU A 286 -15.72 13.13 11.78
N GLU A 287 -15.60 13.10 13.12
CA GLU A 287 -16.12 14.15 14.01
C GLU A 287 -15.50 15.53 13.71
N TRP A 288 -14.20 15.60 13.39
CA TRP A 288 -13.56 16.84 12.98
C TRP A 288 -14.08 17.35 11.63
N SER A 289 -14.22 16.46 10.65
CA SER A 289 -14.69 16.79 9.30
C SER A 289 -16.14 17.26 9.31
N ASP A 290 -17.01 16.61 10.09
CA ASP A 290 -18.41 17.00 10.25
C ASP A 290 -18.54 18.39 10.88
N LYS A 291 -17.65 18.70 11.83
CA LYS A 291 -17.65 19.98 12.56
C LYS A 291 -17.11 21.14 11.72
N TYR A 292 -16.01 20.94 11.02
CA TYR A 292 -15.26 22.03 10.38
C TYR A 292 -15.40 22.08 8.85
N LEU A 293 -15.81 20.99 8.22
CA LEU A 293 -15.92 20.83 6.77
C LEU A 293 -17.33 20.36 6.30
N PRO A 294 -18.46 20.84 6.87
CA PRO A 294 -19.79 20.29 6.59
C PRO A 294 -20.26 20.48 5.14
N HIS A 295 -19.63 21.38 4.38
CA HIS A 295 -19.96 21.69 2.99
C HIS A 295 -18.86 21.29 2.00
N CYS A 296 -17.80 20.64 2.48
CA CYS A 296 -16.67 20.20 1.66
C CYS A 296 -16.89 18.75 1.21
N GLN A 297 -16.67 18.49 -0.08
CA GLN A 297 -16.60 17.13 -0.57
C GLN A 297 -15.22 16.56 -0.22
N ILE A 298 -15.20 15.59 0.70
CA ILE A 298 -14.00 14.85 1.06
C ILE A 298 -13.98 13.56 0.23
N THR A 299 -12.89 13.32 -0.49
CA THR A 299 -12.67 12.05 -1.22
C THR A 299 -11.39 11.41 -0.70
N ARG A 300 -11.49 10.18 -0.19
CA ARG A 300 -10.31 9.43 0.26
C ARG A 300 -9.95 8.39 -0.77
N ILE A 301 -8.65 8.29 -1.04
CA ILE A 301 -8.10 7.37 -2.03
C ILE A 301 -6.95 6.62 -1.39
N GLN A 302 -7.07 5.30 -1.33
CA GLN A 302 -5.98 4.44 -0.87
C GLN A 302 -5.35 3.73 -2.07
N ILE A 303 -4.04 3.91 -2.25
CA ILE A 303 -3.28 3.15 -3.24
C ILE A 303 -3.10 1.73 -2.72
N ILE A 304 -3.44 0.74 -3.54
CA ILE A 304 -3.28 -0.67 -3.16
C ILE A 304 -1.88 -1.19 -3.51
N PRO A 305 -1.40 -2.28 -2.86
CA PRO A 305 -0.16 -2.95 -3.22
C PRO A 305 -0.05 -3.19 -4.73
N PRO A 306 1.15 -2.98 -5.32
CA PRO A 306 1.33 -3.18 -6.74
C PRO A 306 1.16 -4.65 -7.10
N VAL A 307 0.50 -4.90 -8.23
CA VAL A 307 0.40 -6.25 -8.80
C VAL A 307 1.49 -6.38 -9.87
N VAL A 308 2.39 -7.35 -9.74
CA VAL A 308 3.55 -7.53 -10.64
C VAL A 308 3.18 -7.44 -12.12
N SER A 309 2.07 -8.07 -12.52
CA SER A 309 1.58 -8.09 -13.90
C SER A 309 1.16 -6.73 -14.46
N ASP A 310 0.90 -5.72 -13.62
CA ASP A 310 0.62 -4.36 -14.07
C ASP A 310 1.92 -3.56 -14.31
N TRP A 311 3.07 -4.05 -13.83
CA TRP A 311 4.35 -3.32 -13.83
C TRP A 311 5.39 -3.95 -14.77
N LEU A 312 5.36 -5.27 -14.94
CA LEU A 312 6.30 -6.02 -15.76
C LEU A 312 5.58 -6.74 -16.90
N ASP A 313 6.20 -6.72 -18.09
CA ASP A 313 5.73 -7.49 -19.23
C ASP A 313 5.88 -8.99 -18.96
N LYS A 314 4.99 -9.79 -19.55
CA LYS A 314 4.96 -11.25 -19.36
C LYS A 314 6.31 -11.93 -19.62
N SER A 315 7.06 -11.48 -20.62
CA SER A 315 8.40 -12.03 -20.92
C SER A 315 9.39 -11.88 -19.76
N LYS A 316 9.31 -10.78 -18.99
CA LYS A 316 10.18 -10.55 -17.82
C LYS A 316 9.77 -11.40 -16.64
N ILE A 317 8.46 -11.53 -16.44
CA ILE A 317 7.86 -12.38 -15.42
C ILE A 317 8.30 -13.82 -15.66
N ASP A 318 8.07 -14.35 -16.87
CA ASP A 318 8.47 -15.70 -17.26
C ASP A 318 9.98 -15.92 -17.09
N LEU A 319 10.81 -14.92 -17.43
CA LEU A 319 12.26 -14.99 -17.24
C LEU A 319 12.67 -15.07 -15.76
N LEU A 320 12.04 -14.29 -14.88
CA LEU A 320 12.31 -14.33 -13.43
C LEU A 320 11.84 -15.66 -12.81
N HIS A 321 10.64 -16.12 -13.17
CA HIS A 321 10.13 -17.44 -12.74
C HIS A 321 10.99 -18.59 -13.24
N SER A 322 11.49 -18.54 -14.48
CA SER A 322 12.41 -19.58 -15.00
C SER A 322 13.72 -19.72 -14.22
N ARG A 323 14.04 -18.73 -13.38
CA ARG A 323 15.19 -18.74 -12.45
C ARG A 323 14.80 -19.03 -11.00
N GLY A 324 13.56 -19.43 -10.74
CA GLY A 324 13.03 -19.66 -9.40
C GLY A 324 12.88 -18.38 -8.57
N ILE A 325 12.81 -17.21 -9.22
CA ILE A 325 12.65 -15.93 -8.52
C ILE A 325 11.15 -15.61 -8.43
N ILE A 326 10.58 -15.91 -7.27
CA ILE A 326 9.22 -15.48 -6.88
C ILE A 326 9.37 -14.26 -5.97
N PHE A 327 8.75 -13.15 -6.35
CA PHE A 327 8.96 -11.85 -5.69
C PHE A 327 7.68 -11.06 -5.43
N ASP A 328 6.51 -11.71 -5.54
CA ASP A 328 5.22 -11.07 -5.26
C ASP A 328 5.19 -10.48 -3.84
N ASP A 329 5.72 -11.19 -2.85
CA ASP A 329 5.74 -10.74 -1.43
C ASP A 329 6.72 -9.58 -1.16
N ILE A 330 7.68 -9.35 -2.05
CA ILE A 330 8.66 -8.24 -1.95
C ILE A 330 8.33 -7.09 -2.91
N SER A 331 7.27 -7.24 -3.69
CA SER A 331 6.89 -6.30 -4.73
C SER A 331 6.46 -4.97 -4.15
N ASN A 332 7.23 -3.94 -4.47
CA ASN A 332 6.92 -2.56 -4.17
C ASN A 332 7.17 -1.70 -5.41
N PRO A 333 6.54 -0.53 -5.53
CA PRO A 333 6.68 0.29 -6.74
C PRO A 333 8.11 0.71 -7.08
N THR A 334 8.99 0.86 -6.08
CA THR A 334 10.40 1.21 -6.32
C THR A 334 11.14 0.05 -7.00
N LEU A 335 11.01 -1.17 -6.44
CA LEU A 335 11.58 -2.37 -7.02
C LEU A 335 10.99 -2.69 -8.40
N LEU A 336 9.67 -2.59 -8.55
CA LEU A 336 9.02 -2.89 -9.81
C LEU A 336 9.36 -1.87 -10.90
N THR A 337 9.48 -0.58 -10.56
CA THR A 337 10.01 0.43 -11.49
C THR A 337 11.41 0.07 -11.94
N PHE A 338 12.27 -0.32 -11.00
CA PHE A 338 13.64 -0.76 -11.29
C PHE A 338 13.67 -2.00 -12.20
N LEU A 339 12.89 -3.04 -11.93
CA LEU A 339 12.83 -4.24 -12.78
C LEU A 339 12.20 -3.94 -14.16
N SER A 340 11.20 -3.07 -14.21
CA SER A 340 10.50 -2.68 -15.45
C SER A 340 11.43 -1.97 -16.44
N SER A 341 12.48 -1.36 -15.95
CA SER A 341 13.41 -0.53 -16.71
C SER A 341 14.69 -1.24 -17.15
N GLN A 342 15.01 -2.41 -16.57
CA GLN A 342 16.12 -3.24 -17.04
C GLN A 342 15.77 -3.92 -18.37
N SER A 343 16.76 -4.13 -19.24
CA SER A 343 16.57 -5.02 -20.39
C SER A 343 16.44 -6.48 -19.94
N ASN A 344 15.89 -7.36 -20.79
CA ASN A 344 15.85 -8.80 -20.46
C ASN A 344 17.27 -9.37 -20.30
N ASP A 345 18.26 -8.84 -21.02
CA ASP A 345 19.67 -9.24 -20.93
C ASP A 345 20.32 -8.77 -19.61
N ASP A 346 19.99 -7.55 -19.17
CA ASP A 346 20.40 -7.05 -17.86
C ASP A 346 19.77 -7.87 -16.73
N ILE A 347 18.48 -8.19 -16.84
CA ILE A 347 17.82 -9.07 -15.88
C ILE A 347 18.50 -10.43 -15.85
N ALA A 348 18.85 -10.94 -17.04
CA ALA A 348 19.48 -12.24 -17.18
C ALA A 348 20.89 -12.34 -16.59
N SER A 349 21.64 -11.25 -16.64
CA SER A 349 23.03 -11.20 -16.17
C SER A 349 23.16 -10.75 -14.71
N LYS A 350 22.29 -9.86 -14.23
CA LYS A 350 22.41 -9.24 -12.90
C LYS A 350 21.55 -9.91 -11.83
N PHE A 351 20.39 -10.48 -12.19
CA PHE A 351 19.50 -11.13 -11.21
C PHE A 351 19.54 -12.63 -11.36
N THR A 352 20.48 -13.24 -10.64
CA THR A 352 20.63 -14.69 -10.59
C THR A 352 19.87 -15.34 -9.42
N SER A 353 19.40 -14.53 -8.46
CA SER A 353 18.65 -15.00 -7.28
C SER A 353 17.83 -13.87 -6.65
N VAL A 354 16.87 -14.22 -5.78
CA VAL A 354 16.12 -13.25 -4.96
C VAL A 354 17.05 -12.38 -4.11
N ASP A 355 18.16 -12.93 -3.61
CA ASP A 355 19.15 -12.16 -2.82
C ASP A 355 19.70 -10.95 -3.59
N SER A 356 20.04 -11.13 -4.87
CA SER A 356 20.56 -10.05 -5.71
C SER A 356 19.52 -8.95 -5.93
N ILE A 357 18.24 -9.32 -5.98
CA ILE A 357 17.13 -8.39 -6.09
C ILE A 357 16.94 -7.63 -4.78
N LEU A 358 16.94 -8.33 -3.64
CA LEU A 358 16.81 -7.73 -2.31
C LEU A 358 17.95 -6.75 -2.02
N GLN A 359 19.20 -7.12 -2.33
CA GLN A 359 20.35 -6.23 -2.18
C GLN A 359 20.18 -4.94 -2.97
N GLN A 360 19.76 -5.05 -4.23
CA GLN A 360 19.54 -3.89 -5.08
C GLN A 360 18.35 -3.05 -4.63
N TYR A 361 17.27 -3.70 -4.16
CA TYR A 361 16.11 -3.04 -3.57
C TYR A 361 16.49 -2.21 -2.34
N PHE A 362 17.16 -2.81 -1.37
CA PHE A 362 17.61 -2.11 -0.16
C PHE A 362 18.57 -0.97 -0.50
N LYS A 363 19.52 -1.19 -1.41
CA LYS A 363 20.44 -0.13 -1.85
C LYS A 363 19.68 1.10 -2.35
N ILE A 364 18.77 0.94 -3.31
CA ILE A 364 18.00 2.05 -3.88
C ILE A 364 17.16 2.75 -2.81
N LEU A 365 16.50 1.98 -1.94
CA LEU A 365 15.64 2.52 -0.90
C LEU A 365 16.43 3.34 0.12
N LEU A 366 17.59 2.83 0.56
CA LEU A 366 18.38 3.41 1.64
C LEU A 366 19.29 4.55 1.19
N GLU A 367 19.77 4.54 -0.06
CA GLU A 367 20.41 5.73 -0.68
C GLU A 367 19.41 6.89 -0.76
N ARG A 368 18.15 6.60 -1.14
CA ARG A 368 17.10 7.61 -1.14
C ARG A 368 16.76 8.10 0.27
N GLU A 369 16.78 7.20 1.25
CA GLU A 369 16.50 7.54 2.64
C GLU A 369 17.59 8.43 3.24
N GLN A 370 18.85 8.17 2.87
CA GLN A 370 20.00 8.99 3.22
C GLN A 370 19.79 10.45 2.79
N GLU A 371 19.43 10.67 1.53
CA GLU A 371 19.11 12.00 1.00
C GLU A 371 17.84 12.58 1.63
N ARG A 372 16.78 11.78 1.78
CA ARG A 372 15.48 12.26 2.29
C ARG A 372 15.66 12.83 3.69
N GLN A 373 16.36 12.10 4.55
CA GLN A 373 16.48 12.45 5.96
C GLN A 373 17.72 13.26 6.32
N SER A 374 18.63 13.47 5.37
CA SER A 374 20.01 13.91 5.63
C SER A 374 20.68 13.03 6.68
N LEU A 375 20.53 11.70 6.54
CA LEU A 375 21.11 10.72 7.46
C LEU A 375 22.59 10.49 7.11
N PRO A 376 23.52 10.44 8.08
CA PRO A 376 24.93 10.20 7.82
C PRO A 376 25.27 8.71 7.63
N LEU A 377 24.30 7.81 7.88
CA LEU A 377 24.51 6.36 7.78
C LEU A 377 24.57 5.92 6.31
N LYS A 378 25.57 5.12 5.98
CA LYS A 378 25.69 4.41 4.71
C LYS A 378 24.64 3.30 4.61
N VAL A 379 24.40 2.80 3.40
CA VAL A 379 23.44 1.71 3.12
C VAL A 379 23.66 0.50 4.05
N ASP A 380 24.89 0.01 4.17
CA ASP A 380 25.20 -1.16 5.00
C ASP A 380 24.99 -0.89 6.50
N GLU A 381 25.25 0.34 6.96
CA GLU A 381 25.03 0.77 8.35
C GLU A 381 23.52 0.87 8.66
N GLN A 382 22.73 1.40 7.71
CA GLN A 382 21.27 1.45 7.83
C GLN A 382 20.67 0.02 7.87
N LEU A 383 21.13 -0.89 7.00
CA LEU A 383 20.69 -2.29 7.04
C LEU A 383 21.05 -2.96 8.35
N SER A 384 22.31 -2.82 8.75
CA SER A 384 22.85 -3.33 10.02
C SER A 384 22.00 -2.90 11.22
N LEU A 385 21.63 -1.61 11.27
CA LEU A 385 20.75 -1.09 12.31
C LEU A 385 19.36 -1.71 12.25
N MET A 386 18.76 -1.79 11.05
CA MET A 386 17.39 -2.30 10.88
C MET A 386 17.30 -3.81 11.16
N GLU A 387 18.35 -4.58 10.90
CA GLU A 387 18.49 -5.98 11.36
C GLU A 387 18.44 -6.04 12.89
N SER A 388 19.26 -5.24 13.59
CA SER A 388 19.25 -5.18 15.06
C SER A 388 17.90 -4.75 15.64
N VAL A 389 17.25 -3.76 15.02
CA VAL A 389 15.91 -3.29 15.43
C VAL A 389 14.87 -4.40 15.26
N ALA A 390 14.84 -5.08 14.12
CA ALA A 390 13.92 -6.19 13.87
C ALA A 390 14.11 -7.33 14.88
N GLY A 391 15.36 -7.69 15.13
CA GLY A 391 15.72 -8.70 16.12
C GLY A 391 15.32 -8.32 17.55
N THR A 392 15.52 -7.06 17.93
CA THR A 392 15.16 -6.54 19.25
C THR A 392 13.64 -6.46 19.43
N MET A 393 12.89 -6.08 18.38
CA MET A 393 11.42 -6.16 18.42
C MET A 393 10.94 -7.60 18.65
N ALA A 394 11.52 -8.57 17.94
CA ALA A 394 11.20 -9.98 18.11
C ALA A 394 11.55 -10.52 19.51
N SER A 395 12.68 -10.09 20.10
CA SER A 395 13.07 -10.48 21.48
C SER A 395 12.07 -9.98 22.52
N PHE A 396 11.53 -8.77 22.34
CA PHE A 396 10.46 -8.23 23.17
C PHE A 396 9.06 -8.74 22.81
N LYS A 397 8.96 -9.68 21.85
CA LYS A 397 7.70 -10.27 21.37
C LYS A 397 6.75 -9.23 20.75
N GLN A 398 7.29 -8.10 20.31
CA GLN A 398 6.56 -7.02 19.66
C GLN A 398 6.69 -7.13 18.13
N SER A 399 5.55 -7.10 17.43
CA SER A 399 5.52 -6.97 15.97
C SER A 399 5.28 -5.52 15.53
N THR A 400 4.79 -4.70 16.47
CA THR A 400 4.50 -3.27 16.30
C THR A 400 4.77 -2.57 17.63
N CYS A 401 5.23 -1.32 17.60
CA CYS A 401 5.62 -0.54 18.77
C CYS A 401 4.95 0.85 18.73
N THR A 402 4.71 1.48 19.87
CA THR A 402 4.40 2.91 19.92
C THR A 402 5.62 3.75 19.48
N SER A 403 5.42 5.06 19.23
CA SER A 403 6.51 5.99 18.89
C SER A 403 7.64 6.00 19.93
N VAL A 404 7.27 5.90 21.22
CA VAL A 404 8.24 5.87 22.32
C VAL A 404 8.99 4.53 22.33
N GLU A 405 8.27 3.42 22.29
CA GLU A 405 8.88 2.08 22.31
C GLU A 405 9.82 1.86 21.11
N ILE A 406 9.47 2.33 19.90
CA ILE A 406 10.36 2.16 18.75
C ILE A 406 11.64 3.00 18.89
N LYS A 407 11.57 4.21 19.47
CA LYS A 407 12.76 5.02 19.75
C LYS A 407 13.67 4.32 20.76
N ASP A 408 13.09 3.76 21.82
CA ASP A 408 13.83 3.01 22.83
C ASP A 408 14.51 1.78 22.21
N ILE A 409 13.80 1.02 21.36
CA ILE A 409 14.36 -0.12 20.64
C ILE A 409 15.51 0.31 19.70
N ILE A 410 15.35 1.40 18.95
CA ILE A 410 16.40 1.93 18.07
C ILE A 410 17.62 2.35 18.89
N ARG A 411 17.40 3.04 20.02
CA ARG A 411 18.47 3.46 20.93
C ARG A 411 19.23 2.25 21.49
N MET A 412 18.51 1.22 21.93
CA MET A 412 19.10 -0.05 22.38
C MET A 412 19.90 -0.74 21.26
N SER A 413 19.37 -0.72 20.04
CA SER A 413 20.01 -1.35 18.87
C SER A 413 21.27 -0.61 18.40
N LEU A 414 21.35 0.70 18.62
CA LEU A 414 22.53 1.52 18.33
C LEU A 414 23.61 1.39 19.40
N GLY A 415 23.24 1.25 20.68
CA GLY A 415 24.20 1.24 21.78
C GLY A 415 25.09 2.49 21.77
N GLU A 416 26.41 2.28 21.83
CA GLU A 416 27.41 3.38 21.82
C GLU A 416 27.61 4.01 20.43
N ASP A 417 27.22 3.33 19.35
CA ASP A 417 27.41 3.83 17.97
C ASP A 417 26.62 5.11 17.70
N ILE A 418 25.59 5.40 18.51
CA ILE A 418 24.81 6.63 18.41
C ILE A 418 25.68 7.88 18.53
N LEU A 419 26.71 7.85 19.39
CA LEU A 419 27.62 8.98 19.58
C LEU A 419 28.49 9.21 18.34
N GLU A 420 28.97 8.13 17.73
CA GLU A 420 29.73 8.20 16.48
C GLU A 420 28.88 8.76 15.34
N TYR A 421 27.64 8.30 15.20
CA TYR A 421 26.74 8.79 14.14
C TYR A 421 26.32 10.23 14.33
N LEU A 422 26.15 10.70 15.56
CA LEU A 422 25.91 12.10 15.86
C LEU A 422 27.14 12.97 15.55
N ASP A 423 28.35 12.49 15.84
CA ASP A 423 29.60 13.23 15.56
C ASP A 423 29.82 13.45 14.06
N ARG A 424 29.32 12.56 13.20
CA ARG A 424 29.37 12.74 11.73
C ARG A 424 28.56 13.93 11.22
N TYR A 425 27.69 14.53 12.04
CA TYR A 425 27.04 15.80 11.72
C TYR A 425 27.95 17.03 11.97
N SER A 426 29.16 16.85 12.51
CA SER A 426 30.10 17.94 12.78
C SER A 426 30.50 18.76 11.55
N ASP A 427 30.39 18.18 10.36
CA ASP A 427 30.62 18.87 9.08
C ASP A 427 29.46 19.79 8.65
N PHE A 428 28.31 19.74 9.34
CA PHE A 428 27.13 20.56 9.06
C PHE A 428 27.15 21.87 9.87
N SER A 429 26.31 22.84 9.48
CA SER A 429 26.08 24.04 10.28
C SER A 429 25.64 23.64 11.70
N LYS A 430 26.09 24.37 12.72
CA LYS A 430 25.64 24.12 14.12
C LYS A 430 24.12 24.10 14.30
N GLU A 431 23.38 24.76 13.42
CA GLU A 431 21.90 24.81 13.42
C GLU A 431 21.26 23.56 12.80
N ASP A 432 22.01 22.74 12.06
CA ASP A 432 21.54 21.53 11.36
C ASP A 432 21.92 20.23 12.08
N VAL A 433 22.72 20.31 13.15
CA VAL A 433 23.11 19.15 13.97
C VAL A 433 21.93 18.73 14.83
N PRO A 434 21.36 17.53 14.63
CA PRO A 434 20.23 17.07 15.43
C PRO A 434 20.68 16.73 16.85
N THR A 435 19.78 16.93 17.80
CA THR A 435 19.90 16.30 19.14
C THR A 435 19.76 14.79 19.04
N GLU A 436 20.12 14.07 20.10
CA GLU A 436 19.94 12.61 20.15
C GLU A 436 18.47 12.21 19.93
N ASP A 437 17.52 12.90 20.57
CA ASP A 437 16.09 12.60 20.38
C ASP A 437 15.63 12.90 18.94
N GLU A 438 16.06 14.02 18.34
CA GLU A 438 15.75 14.33 16.95
C GLU A 438 16.33 13.29 15.97
N PHE A 439 17.51 12.74 16.29
CA PHE A 439 18.12 11.67 15.51
C PHE A 439 17.36 10.34 15.66
N LEU A 440 16.97 9.96 16.87
CA LEU A 440 16.11 8.79 17.10
C LEU A 440 14.74 8.97 16.42
N GLN A 441 14.20 10.19 16.42
CA GLN A 441 12.95 10.51 15.74
C GLN A 441 13.06 10.42 14.22
N LYS A 442 14.19 10.82 13.64
CA LYS A 442 14.49 10.58 12.23
C LYS A 442 14.42 9.07 11.91
N LEU A 443 15.11 8.26 12.72
CA LEU A 443 15.17 6.81 12.55
C LEU A 443 13.83 6.10 12.82
N SER A 444 12.97 6.59 13.71
CA SER A 444 11.63 6.02 13.91
C SER A 444 10.72 6.19 12.69
N HIS A 445 11.03 7.15 11.81
CA HIS A 445 10.34 7.42 10.55
C HIS A 445 11.07 6.84 9.32
N HIS A 446 11.97 5.89 9.54
CA HIS A 446 12.80 5.27 8.51
C HIS A 446 11.97 4.61 7.39
N ALA A 447 12.54 4.49 6.19
CA ALA A 447 11.84 3.98 5.01
C ALA A 447 11.38 2.51 5.11
N LEU A 448 11.97 1.72 6.01
CA LEU A 448 11.60 0.33 6.29
C LEU A 448 10.54 0.19 7.40
N LEU A 449 10.13 1.30 8.02
CA LEU A 449 9.09 1.34 9.04
C LEU A 449 7.85 2.09 8.51
N ASP A 450 6.67 1.62 8.88
CA ASP A 450 5.39 2.24 8.54
C ASP A 450 4.41 2.24 9.73
N ARG A 451 3.42 3.14 9.66
CA ARG A 451 2.36 3.23 10.67
C ARG A 451 1.24 2.26 10.36
N ILE A 452 0.77 1.55 11.38
CA ILE A 452 -0.28 0.56 11.29
C ILE A 452 -1.61 1.22 11.73
N PRO A 453 -2.55 1.45 10.80
CA PRO A 453 -3.70 2.34 11.03
C PRO A 453 -4.72 1.85 12.05
N ASN A 454 -4.78 0.54 12.28
CA ASN A 454 -5.85 -0.11 13.04
C ASN A 454 -5.47 -0.43 14.50
N THR A 455 -4.24 -0.12 14.90
CA THR A 455 -3.69 -0.43 16.22
C THR A 455 -3.01 0.81 16.79
N SER A 456 -3.76 1.70 17.45
CA SER A 456 -3.21 2.78 18.30
C SER A 456 -2.02 3.56 17.72
N ASN A 457 -2.01 3.83 16.40
CA ASN A 457 -0.91 4.51 15.71
C ASN A 457 0.47 3.83 15.90
N SER A 458 0.50 2.51 16.02
CA SER A 458 1.72 1.74 16.20
C SER A 458 2.56 1.72 14.92
N ILE A 459 3.87 1.56 15.08
CA ILE A 459 4.90 1.53 14.06
C ILE A 459 5.39 0.09 13.94
N GLY A 460 5.46 -0.44 12.73
CA GLY A 460 6.02 -1.76 12.43
C GLY A 460 6.84 -1.70 11.15
N PHE A 461 7.42 -2.83 10.74
CA PHE A 461 8.07 -2.92 9.44
C PHE A 461 7.05 -2.83 8.30
N ILE A 462 7.51 -2.38 7.13
CA ILE A 462 6.66 -2.13 5.94
C ILE A 462 5.83 -3.35 5.49
N ASN A 463 6.32 -4.57 5.73
CA ASN A 463 5.56 -5.81 5.58
C ASN A 463 6.22 -6.97 6.35
N ASP A 464 5.47 -8.06 6.49
CA ASP A 464 5.85 -9.27 7.18
C ASP A 464 7.06 -9.98 6.55
N PHE A 465 7.20 -9.93 5.22
CA PHE A 465 8.36 -10.51 4.53
C PHE A 465 9.67 -9.83 4.96
N ILE A 466 9.71 -8.49 4.89
CA ILE A 466 10.89 -7.69 5.21
C ILE A 466 11.22 -7.82 6.69
N PHE A 467 10.19 -7.86 7.54
CA PHE A 467 10.39 -8.12 8.96
C PHE A 467 11.02 -9.49 9.20
N GLY A 468 10.44 -10.57 8.65
CA GLY A 468 10.98 -11.92 8.75
C GLY A 468 12.41 -12.04 8.20
N TYR A 469 12.69 -11.38 7.08
CA TYR A 469 14.01 -11.36 6.47
C TYR A 469 15.04 -10.70 7.40
N LEU A 470 14.72 -9.53 7.97
CA LEU A 470 15.63 -8.79 8.85
C LEU A 470 15.85 -9.49 10.20
N ILE A 471 14.82 -10.13 10.76
CA ILE A 471 14.99 -10.99 11.96
C ILE A 471 15.96 -12.13 11.63
N SER A 472 15.78 -12.77 10.48
CA SER A 472 16.64 -13.88 10.07
C SER A 472 18.09 -13.43 9.89
N GLU A 473 18.32 -12.29 9.23
CA GLU A 473 19.67 -11.70 9.11
C GLU A 473 20.27 -11.39 10.48
N ALA A 474 19.50 -10.79 11.39
CA ALA A 474 19.95 -10.49 12.75
C ALA A 474 20.38 -11.76 13.49
N LEU A 475 19.63 -12.85 13.34
CA LEU A 475 19.90 -14.14 13.96
C LEU A 475 21.13 -14.81 13.33
N THR A 476 21.21 -14.87 12.00
CA THR A 476 22.34 -15.52 11.30
C THR A 476 23.65 -14.75 11.41
N ASN A 477 23.58 -13.42 11.52
CA ASN A 477 24.74 -12.54 11.69
C ASN A 477 25.11 -12.34 13.17
N ASN A 478 24.45 -13.07 14.10
CA ASN A 478 24.69 -13.02 15.54
C ASN A 478 24.60 -11.61 16.15
N ARG A 479 23.62 -10.82 15.69
CA ARG A 479 23.35 -9.47 16.19
C ARG A 479 22.46 -9.44 17.43
N LEU A 480 21.95 -10.58 17.84
CA LEU A 480 21.16 -10.76 19.07
C LEU A 480 21.90 -11.71 20.03
N PRO A 481 23.09 -11.33 20.52
CA PRO A 481 23.92 -12.23 21.32
C PRO A 481 23.21 -12.71 22.61
N ASP A 482 22.28 -11.91 23.13
CA ASP A 482 21.57 -12.17 24.37
C ASP A 482 20.22 -12.89 24.17
N LEU A 483 19.73 -13.04 22.93
CA LEU A 483 18.47 -13.73 22.65
C LEU A 483 18.75 -15.20 22.33
N SER A 484 18.23 -16.10 23.16
CA SER A 484 18.27 -17.51 22.83
C SER A 484 17.32 -17.80 21.66
N PRO A 485 17.73 -18.53 20.61
CA PRO A 485 16.83 -18.95 19.53
C PRO A 485 15.56 -19.66 20.03
N LYS A 486 15.63 -20.31 21.21
CA LYS A 486 14.48 -20.97 21.85
C LYS A 486 13.43 -20.02 22.45
N GLU A 487 13.80 -18.77 22.69
CA GLU A 487 12.90 -17.75 23.27
C GLU A 487 12.07 -17.03 22.19
N ILE A 488 12.45 -17.21 20.92
CA ILE A 488 11.74 -16.66 19.77
C ILE A 488 10.39 -17.37 19.63
N GLU A 489 9.31 -16.60 19.59
CA GLU A 489 7.96 -17.13 19.44
C GLU A 489 7.70 -17.72 18.05
N GLU A 490 6.83 -18.74 18.03
CA GLU A 490 6.34 -19.46 16.87
C GLU A 490 6.04 -18.56 15.65
N LYS A 491 5.29 -17.46 15.86
CA LYS A 491 4.94 -16.53 14.78
C LYS A 491 6.15 -15.92 14.07
N TYR A 492 7.25 -15.64 14.79
CA TYR A 492 8.46 -15.07 14.18
C TYR A 492 9.26 -16.13 13.43
N TRP A 493 9.26 -17.37 13.89
CA TRP A 493 9.81 -18.49 13.12
C TRP A 493 9.09 -18.65 11.79
N ASN A 494 7.77 -18.57 11.77
CA ASN A 494 6.99 -18.61 10.54
C ASN A 494 7.35 -17.46 9.57
N LEU A 495 7.54 -16.24 10.07
CA LEU A 495 8.01 -15.11 9.25
C LEU A 495 9.42 -15.34 8.69
N MET A 496 10.35 -15.79 9.53
CA MET A 496 11.73 -16.08 9.13
C MET A 496 11.80 -17.18 8.08
N VAL A 497 11.16 -18.33 8.31
CA VAL A 497 11.12 -19.47 7.39
C VAL A 497 10.50 -19.06 6.04
N THR A 498 9.39 -18.33 6.06
CA THR A 498 8.71 -17.88 4.84
C THR A 498 9.59 -16.94 4.02
N SER A 499 10.18 -15.93 4.66
CA SER A 499 11.04 -14.95 3.97
C SER A 499 12.31 -15.60 3.41
N TYR A 500 13.02 -16.40 4.22
CA TYR A 500 14.24 -17.10 3.79
C TYR A 500 13.98 -18.21 2.77
N GLY A 501 12.79 -18.80 2.70
CA GLY A 501 12.47 -19.83 1.72
C GLY A 501 12.73 -19.40 0.27
N THR A 502 12.57 -18.10 -0.01
CA THR A 502 12.83 -17.49 -1.32
C THR A 502 14.31 -17.13 -1.59
N CYS A 503 15.15 -17.11 -0.55
CA CYS A 503 16.55 -16.70 -0.61
C CYS A 503 17.48 -17.80 -1.17
N SER A 504 18.78 -17.50 -1.32
CA SER A 504 19.74 -18.52 -1.77
C SER A 504 19.87 -19.70 -0.80
N GLN A 505 20.28 -20.85 -1.34
CA GLN A 505 20.56 -22.06 -0.56
C GLN A 505 21.47 -21.80 0.64
N LYS A 506 22.48 -20.94 0.49
CA LYS A 506 23.41 -20.59 1.58
C LYS A 506 22.68 -19.98 2.78
N LYS A 507 21.73 -19.07 2.55
CA LYS A 507 20.95 -18.43 3.62
C LYS A 507 19.96 -19.41 4.25
N ARG A 508 19.29 -20.21 3.43
CA ARG A 508 18.37 -21.25 3.91
C ARG A 508 19.06 -22.28 4.80
N ASP A 509 20.22 -22.76 4.36
CA ASP A 509 21.05 -23.68 5.14
C ASP A 509 21.50 -23.05 6.47
N ALA A 510 21.82 -21.76 6.48
CA ALA A 510 22.22 -21.06 7.70
C ALA A 510 21.07 -21.00 8.73
N LEU A 511 19.87 -20.61 8.31
CA LEU A 511 18.70 -20.59 9.19
C LEU A 511 18.30 -21.99 9.64
N TYR A 512 18.30 -22.97 8.74
CA TYR A 512 17.99 -24.36 9.07
C TYR A 512 18.96 -24.93 10.11
N ARG A 513 20.26 -24.64 9.99
CA ARG A 513 21.25 -25.04 11.02
C ARG A 513 20.94 -24.45 12.38
N ILE A 514 20.53 -23.19 12.45
CA ILE A 514 20.15 -22.56 13.73
C ILE A 514 18.95 -23.30 14.34
N ILE A 515 17.96 -23.66 13.53
CA ILE A 515 16.79 -24.45 13.97
C ILE A 515 17.24 -25.80 14.53
N THR A 516 18.06 -26.56 13.79
CA THR A 516 18.49 -27.90 14.19
C THR A 516 19.44 -27.91 15.37
N ASP A 517 20.43 -27.01 15.39
CA ASP A 517 21.47 -26.94 16.42
C ASP A 517 20.87 -26.53 17.77
N ASN A 518 19.84 -25.67 17.74
CA ASN A 518 19.13 -25.24 18.93
C ASN A 518 17.95 -26.14 19.29
N LYS A 519 17.57 -27.12 18.45
CA LYS A 519 16.42 -28.02 18.67
C LYS A 519 15.15 -27.23 18.96
N ILE A 520 14.81 -26.33 18.05
CA ILE A 520 13.56 -25.57 18.14
C ILE A 520 12.39 -26.55 17.98
N GLU A 521 11.42 -26.46 18.88
CA GLU A 521 10.23 -27.31 18.87
C GLU A 521 9.17 -26.66 17.98
N PHE A 522 8.75 -27.37 16.95
CA PHE A 522 7.74 -26.91 16.00
C PHE A 522 6.52 -27.84 16.03
N THR A 523 5.37 -27.27 15.69
CA THR A 523 4.19 -28.10 15.41
C THR A 523 4.40 -28.89 14.11
N PRO A 524 3.69 -30.01 13.88
CA PRO A 524 3.85 -30.78 12.64
C PRO A 524 3.60 -29.98 11.35
N TYR A 525 2.79 -28.92 11.43
CA TYR A 525 2.57 -28.00 10.31
C TYR A 525 3.82 -27.18 10.00
N GLU A 526 4.48 -26.67 11.03
CA GLU A 526 5.64 -25.81 10.91
C GLU A 526 6.91 -26.57 10.58
N GLU A 527 7.04 -27.81 11.08
CA GLU A 527 8.09 -28.73 10.64
C GLU A 527 7.99 -28.97 9.13
N LEU A 528 6.77 -29.21 8.63
CA LEU A 528 6.54 -29.37 7.20
C LEU A 528 6.82 -28.07 6.45
N HIS A 529 6.32 -26.92 6.93
CA HIS A 529 6.60 -25.62 6.32
C HIS A 529 8.10 -25.32 6.23
N THR A 530 8.84 -25.61 7.29
CA THR A 530 10.30 -25.42 7.35
C THR A 530 11.02 -26.29 6.33
N ASP A 531 10.64 -27.56 6.22
CA ASP A 531 11.22 -28.49 5.25
C ASP A 531 10.93 -28.07 3.81
N LEU A 532 9.68 -27.68 3.53
CA LEU A 532 9.28 -27.22 2.20
C LEU A 532 9.96 -25.91 1.81
N ALA A 533 10.04 -24.94 2.72
CA ALA A 533 10.61 -23.62 2.43
C ALA A 533 12.14 -23.61 2.41
N LEU A 534 12.81 -24.21 3.39
CA LEU A 534 14.27 -24.10 3.54
C LEU A 534 15.03 -25.21 2.82
N LEU A 535 14.51 -26.45 2.85
CA LEU A 535 15.22 -27.61 2.28
C LEU A 535 14.74 -27.99 0.89
N HIS A 536 13.54 -27.56 0.49
CA HIS A 536 12.86 -28.04 -0.72
C HIS A 536 12.68 -29.57 -0.73
N LYS A 537 12.62 -30.20 0.43
CA LYS A 537 12.41 -31.64 0.58
C LYS A 537 11.93 -31.94 1.98
N THR A 538 11.27 -33.06 2.13
CA THR A 538 10.90 -33.59 3.45
C THR A 538 12.13 -34.19 4.13
N SER A 539 12.37 -33.82 5.38
CA SER A 539 13.49 -34.32 6.21
C SER A 539 13.04 -35.11 7.44
N HIS A 540 11.74 -35.08 7.76
CA HIS A 540 11.13 -35.77 8.89
C HIS A 540 10.15 -36.88 8.47
N GLU A 541 9.86 -37.80 9.38
CA GLU A 541 8.72 -38.72 9.29
C GLU A 541 7.50 -38.07 9.94
N TYR A 542 6.50 -37.74 9.13
CA TYR A 542 5.22 -37.17 9.54
C TYR A 542 4.22 -38.31 9.74
N ILE A 543 3.76 -38.50 10.97
CA ILE A 543 2.91 -39.63 11.34
C ILE A 543 1.62 -39.10 11.97
N ARG A 544 0.46 -39.51 11.42
CA ARG A 544 -0.88 -39.16 11.95
C ARG A 544 -1.16 -37.66 12.02
N CYS A 545 -0.59 -36.91 11.08
CA CYS A 545 -0.78 -35.46 10.99
C CYS A 545 -1.97 -35.10 10.09
N TYR A 546 -2.59 -33.95 10.34
CA TYR A 546 -3.60 -33.35 9.48
C TYR A 546 -3.05 -32.06 8.88
N TYR A 547 -3.08 -31.96 7.55
CA TYR A 547 -2.58 -30.84 6.77
C TYR A 547 -3.71 -30.24 5.95
N GLU A 548 -3.94 -28.94 6.08
CA GLU A 548 -4.98 -28.23 5.34
C GLU A 548 -4.38 -27.08 4.54
N SER A 549 -4.77 -26.96 3.27
CA SER A 549 -4.36 -25.87 2.36
C SER A 549 -2.84 -25.70 2.21
N VAL A 550 -2.06 -26.75 2.44
CA VAL A 550 -0.60 -26.73 2.25
C VAL A 550 -0.26 -26.71 0.75
N TYR A 551 0.69 -25.84 0.38
CA TYR A 551 1.22 -25.73 -0.97
C TYR A 551 2.58 -26.42 -1.08
N PHE A 552 2.66 -27.44 -1.93
CA PHE A 552 3.88 -28.14 -2.31
C PHE A 552 4.31 -27.64 -3.70
N GLY A 553 5.21 -26.66 -3.70
CA GLY A 553 5.57 -25.91 -4.90
C GLY A 553 6.71 -26.50 -5.74
N GLU A 554 7.14 -25.69 -6.70
CA GLU A 554 8.23 -25.99 -7.62
C GLU A 554 9.52 -26.35 -6.87
N ASN A 555 10.26 -27.33 -7.42
CA ASN A 555 11.52 -27.85 -6.86
C ASN A 555 11.42 -28.60 -5.53
N VAL A 556 10.22 -28.80 -4.97
CA VAL A 556 10.03 -29.66 -3.80
C VAL A 556 10.18 -31.12 -4.21
N SER A 557 10.94 -31.88 -3.43
CA SER A 557 11.06 -33.32 -3.56
C SER A 557 10.54 -34.05 -2.33
N LEU A 558 9.45 -34.80 -2.50
CA LEU A 558 8.87 -35.66 -1.47
C LEU A 558 9.53 -37.03 -1.55
N THR A 559 10.34 -37.34 -0.55
CA THR A 559 11.12 -38.58 -0.49
C THR A 559 10.29 -39.75 0.03
N SER A 560 10.81 -40.97 -0.17
CA SER A 560 10.15 -42.21 0.22
C SER A 560 9.79 -42.26 1.72
N SER A 561 8.57 -42.69 2.01
CA SER A 561 8.05 -43.03 3.35
C SER A 561 8.03 -41.88 4.36
N ASN A 562 8.00 -40.62 3.91
CA ASN A 562 7.97 -39.47 4.81
C ASN A 562 6.61 -39.24 5.47
N PHE A 563 5.49 -39.66 4.87
CA PHE A 563 4.15 -39.46 5.43
C PHE A 563 3.45 -40.77 5.70
N LYS A 564 2.96 -40.95 6.93
CA LYS A 564 2.26 -42.17 7.37
C LYS A 564 0.96 -41.86 8.10
N ASP A 565 -0.15 -42.43 7.65
CA ASP A 565 -1.48 -42.25 8.27
C ASP A 565 -1.89 -40.76 8.38
N CYS A 566 -1.38 -39.93 7.46
CA CYS A 566 -1.66 -38.49 7.39
C CYS A 566 -2.93 -38.19 6.57
N VAL A 567 -3.54 -37.05 6.85
CA VAL A 567 -4.70 -36.52 6.12
C VAL A 567 -4.35 -35.18 5.50
N PHE A 568 -4.58 -35.03 4.20
CA PHE A 568 -4.39 -33.81 3.43
C PHE A 568 -5.75 -33.29 2.94
N SER A 569 -6.05 -32.03 3.21
CA SER A 569 -7.31 -31.39 2.83
C SER A 569 -7.02 -30.10 2.07
N CYS A 570 -7.59 -29.95 0.86
CA CYS A 570 -7.42 -28.76 0.02
C CYS A 570 -5.94 -28.40 -0.29
N CYS A 571 -5.01 -29.35 -0.14
CA CYS A 571 -3.60 -29.14 -0.47
C CYS A 571 -3.38 -29.05 -1.98
N THR A 572 -2.34 -28.32 -2.38
CA THR A 572 -1.95 -28.18 -3.79
C THR A 572 -0.53 -28.67 -3.97
N PHE A 573 -0.35 -29.61 -4.90
CA PHE A 573 0.93 -30.12 -5.38
C PHE A 573 1.13 -29.57 -6.78
N ASN A 574 2.15 -28.75 -6.97
CA ASN A 574 2.38 -28.07 -8.24
C ASN A 574 3.85 -28.15 -8.63
N SER A 575 4.14 -28.77 -9.78
CA SER A 575 5.49 -28.88 -10.34
C SER A 575 6.53 -29.45 -9.35
N CYS A 576 6.10 -30.39 -8.50
CA CYS A 576 6.93 -31.05 -7.50
C CYS A 576 7.24 -32.50 -7.90
N SER A 577 8.27 -33.08 -7.27
CA SER A 577 8.62 -34.49 -7.46
C SER A 577 8.16 -35.31 -6.27
N ILE A 578 7.49 -36.44 -6.54
CA ILE A 578 6.90 -37.30 -5.51
C ILE A 578 7.41 -38.73 -5.70
N SER A 579 8.13 -39.26 -4.72
CA SER A 579 8.42 -40.70 -4.67
C SER A 579 7.11 -41.48 -4.60
N SER A 580 6.96 -42.55 -5.37
CA SER A 580 5.71 -43.33 -5.43
C SER A 580 5.32 -43.95 -4.08
N ASP A 581 6.23 -44.00 -3.13
CA ASP A 581 6.05 -44.48 -1.76
C ASP A 581 6.23 -43.36 -0.71
N ALA A 582 6.18 -42.08 -1.10
CA ALA A 582 6.30 -40.94 -0.19
C ALA A 582 5.19 -40.91 0.87
N PHE A 583 4.03 -41.47 0.53
CA PHE A 583 2.84 -41.55 1.37
C PHE A 583 2.50 -43.02 1.65
N GLU A 584 2.16 -43.34 2.90
CA GLU A 584 1.69 -44.65 3.36
C GLU A 584 0.42 -44.47 4.20
N ASP A 585 -0.66 -45.17 3.85
CA ASP A 585 -1.97 -45.08 4.52
C ASP A 585 -2.55 -43.65 4.60
N CYS A 586 -2.14 -42.77 3.68
CA CYS A 586 -2.57 -41.36 3.66
C CYS A 586 -3.90 -41.15 2.94
N LYS A 587 -4.57 -40.04 3.27
CA LYS A 587 -5.86 -39.66 2.70
C LYS A 587 -5.80 -38.24 2.16
N PHE A 588 -6.33 -38.04 0.95
CA PHE A 588 -6.33 -36.77 0.25
C PHE A 588 -7.76 -36.35 -0.10
N TYR A 589 -8.12 -35.13 0.27
CA TYR A 589 -9.47 -34.61 0.13
C TYR A 589 -9.44 -33.23 -0.53
N GLY A 590 -10.06 -33.09 -1.71
CA GLY A 590 -10.05 -31.80 -2.42
C GLY A 590 -8.66 -31.33 -2.84
N CYS A 591 -7.66 -32.22 -2.86
CA CYS A 591 -6.29 -31.88 -3.23
C CYS A 591 -6.11 -31.77 -4.74
N HIS A 592 -5.21 -30.89 -5.16
CA HIS A 592 -4.91 -30.68 -6.58
C HIS A 592 -3.46 -31.06 -6.88
N PHE A 593 -3.23 -31.76 -7.98
CA PHE A 593 -1.93 -32.23 -8.45
C PHE A 593 -1.71 -31.72 -9.88
N TYR A 594 -0.83 -30.73 -10.03
CA TYR A 594 -0.51 -30.08 -11.29
C TYR A 594 0.94 -30.35 -11.65
N GLU A 595 1.19 -30.87 -12.86
CA GLU A 595 2.55 -31.06 -13.41
C GLU A 595 3.52 -31.80 -12.47
N VAL A 596 3.00 -32.79 -11.73
CA VAL A 596 3.78 -33.55 -10.73
C VAL A 596 4.60 -34.65 -11.41
N GLU A 597 5.88 -34.75 -11.05
CA GLU A 597 6.75 -35.85 -11.48
C GLU A 597 6.72 -37.00 -10.46
N ILE A 598 6.24 -38.18 -10.87
CA ILE A 598 6.23 -39.37 -10.01
C ILE A 598 7.53 -40.18 -10.20
N ILE A 599 8.32 -40.28 -9.13
CA ILE A 599 9.57 -41.04 -9.10
C ILE A 599 9.26 -42.47 -8.60
N PRO A 600 9.42 -43.53 -9.43
CA PRO A 600 9.12 -44.89 -9.00
C PRO A 600 10.09 -45.37 -7.91
N ALA A 601 9.55 -45.86 -6.79
CA ALA A 601 10.34 -46.48 -5.74
C ALA A 601 10.80 -47.90 -6.14
N ASN A 602 11.97 -48.32 -5.65
CA ASN A 602 12.57 -49.63 -5.96
C ASN A 602 11.70 -50.83 -5.55
N ASN A 603 10.76 -50.65 -4.61
CA ASN A 603 9.83 -51.67 -4.16
C ASN A 603 8.39 -51.18 -4.36
N GLN A 604 7.68 -51.74 -5.34
CA GLN A 604 6.24 -51.52 -5.49
C GLN A 604 5.49 -52.09 -4.28
N LYS A 605 5.26 -51.26 -3.27
CA LYS A 605 4.36 -51.52 -2.16
C LYS A 605 3.01 -50.88 -2.44
N ASN A 606 1.94 -51.55 -1.99
CA ASN A 606 0.62 -50.92 -1.98
C ASN A 606 0.60 -49.91 -0.82
N CYS A 607 0.48 -48.63 -1.13
CA CYS A 607 0.53 -47.55 -0.16
C CYS A 607 -0.84 -47.21 0.47
N ASN A 608 -1.91 -47.91 0.08
CA ASN A 608 -3.27 -47.71 0.61
C ASN A 608 -3.72 -46.23 0.63
N LEU A 609 -3.49 -45.51 -0.47
CA LEU A 609 -3.85 -44.09 -0.57
C LEU A 609 -5.33 -43.93 -0.93
N ILE A 610 -6.01 -43.05 -0.21
CA ILE A 610 -7.40 -42.69 -0.46
C ILE A 610 -7.44 -41.29 -1.06
N PHE A 611 -8.15 -41.13 -2.18
CA PHE A 611 -8.37 -39.84 -2.83
C PHE A 611 -9.87 -39.60 -2.97
N SER A 612 -10.34 -38.44 -2.54
CA SER A 612 -11.74 -38.01 -2.73
C SER A 612 -11.78 -36.58 -3.25
N ASN A 613 -12.56 -36.36 -4.31
CA ASN A 613 -12.70 -35.07 -4.97
C ASN A 613 -11.35 -34.39 -5.28
N CYS A 614 -10.33 -35.18 -5.59
CA CYS A 614 -9.01 -34.70 -5.99
C CYS A 614 -8.96 -34.45 -7.51
N CYS A 615 -8.01 -33.62 -7.93
CA CYS A 615 -7.75 -33.36 -9.34
C CYS A 615 -6.28 -33.65 -9.67
N GLY A 616 -6.03 -34.41 -10.74
CA GLY A 616 -4.67 -34.67 -11.27
C GLY A 616 -3.89 -35.80 -10.60
N GLU A 617 -4.47 -36.51 -9.64
CA GLU A 617 -3.83 -37.58 -8.85
C GLU A 617 -3.67 -38.91 -9.59
N SER A 618 -4.13 -39.00 -10.84
CA SER A 618 -4.30 -40.27 -11.56
C SER A 618 -3.00 -41.06 -11.75
N GLU A 619 -1.86 -40.39 -11.94
CA GLU A 619 -0.57 -41.06 -12.09
C GLU A 619 -0.04 -41.59 -10.75
N LEU A 620 -0.12 -40.79 -9.69
CA LEU A 620 0.22 -41.22 -8.34
C LEU A 620 -0.64 -42.41 -7.91
N ARG A 621 -1.96 -42.35 -8.15
CA ARG A 621 -2.89 -43.44 -7.84
C ARG A 621 -2.51 -44.75 -8.56
N LYS A 622 -2.16 -44.69 -9.85
CA LYS A 622 -1.79 -45.87 -10.64
C LYS A 622 -0.51 -46.56 -10.14
N ILE A 623 0.45 -45.78 -9.65
CA ILE A 623 1.78 -46.29 -9.28
C ILE A 623 1.79 -46.73 -7.81
N SER A 624 1.06 -46.02 -6.94
CA SER A 624 1.06 -46.24 -5.48
C SER A 624 -0.06 -47.17 -4.97
N CYS A 625 -1.14 -47.34 -5.73
CA CYS A 625 -2.27 -48.19 -5.34
C CYS A 625 -2.40 -49.40 -6.28
N LYS A 626 -2.76 -50.56 -5.73
CA LYS A 626 -3.21 -51.71 -6.54
C LYS A 626 -4.61 -51.43 -7.10
N GLU A 627 -4.89 -51.91 -8.32
CA GLU A 627 -6.24 -51.83 -8.90
C GLU A 627 -7.27 -52.42 -7.93
N PRO A 628 -8.38 -51.70 -7.65
CA PRO A 628 -9.42 -52.22 -6.79
C PRO A 628 -10.05 -53.46 -7.42
N ILE A 629 -10.13 -54.54 -6.66
CA ILE A 629 -10.91 -55.71 -7.05
C ILE A 629 -12.38 -55.29 -6.93
N LEU A 630 -13.01 -54.98 -8.05
CA LEU A 630 -14.44 -54.68 -8.15
C LEU A 630 -15.26 -55.76 -7.45
N SER A 631 -15.81 -55.43 -6.28
CA SER A 631 -16.88 -56.20 -5.68
C SER A 631 -18.20 -55.81 -6.35
N SER A 632 -18.95 -56.83 -6.76
CA SER A 632 -20.10 -56.75 -7.66
C SER A 632 -21.29 -55.94 -7.13
N VAL A 633 -21.67 -54.87 -7.85
CA VAL A 633 -23.02 -54.41 -8.28
C VAL A 633 -24.16 -54.29 -7.24
N ASN A 634 -23.96 -54.49 -5.93
CA ASN A 634 -25.02 -54.28 -4.92
C ASN A 634 -24.62 -53.35 -3.75
N THR A 635 -23.41 -52.78 -3.76
CA THR A 635 -22.87 -51.94 -2.67
C THR A 635 -22.91 -50.43 -2.96
N GLU A 636 -23.19 -49.99 -4.19
CA GLU A 636 -23.08 -48.58 -4.59
C GLU A 636 -24.03 -47.66 -3.82
N THR A 637 -25.31 -48.04 -3.68
CA THR A 637 -26.33 -47.29 -2.94
C THR A 637 -26.16 -47.39 -1.43
N GLU A 638 -25.54 -48.47 -0.94
CA GLU A 638 -25.31 -48.70 0.49
C GLU A 638 -24.30 -47.70 1.06
N TYR A 639 -23.22 -47.42 0.33
CA TYR A 639 -22.23 -46.43 0.74
C TYR A 639 -22.75 -44.99 0.62
N GLU A 640 -23.56 -44.68 -0.40
CA GLU A 640 -24.24 -43.36 -0.49
C GLU A 640 -25.17 -43.15 0.71
N LYS A 641 -25.90 -44.19 1.10
CA LYS A 641 -26.71 -44.17 2.32
C LYS A 641 -25.87 -43.94 3.57
N LYS A 642 -24.74 -44.65 3.73
CA LYS A 642 -23.80 -44.46 4.85
C LYS A 642 -23.28 -43.01 4.95
N VAL A 643 -22.99 -42.37 3.81
CA VAL A 643 -22.57 -40.95 3.74
C VAL A 643 -23.72 -40.03 4.15
N LEU A 644 -24.91 -40.21 3.58
CA LEU A 644 -26.07 -39.35 3.85
C LEU A 644 -26.58 -39.50 5.30
N GLU A 645 -26.46 -40.67 5.92
CA GLU A 645 -26.81 -40.89 7.32
C GLU A 645 -25.92 -40.12 8.30
N GLN A 646 -24.70 -39.72 7.87
CA GLN A 646 -23.88 -38.82 8.66
C GLN A 646 -24.48 -37.42 8.72
N TYR A 647 -25.23 -36.97 7.71
CA TYR A 647 -26.00 -35.72 7.77
C TYR A 647 -27.36 -35.93 8.44
N TRP A 648 -28.05 -37.02 8.11
CA TRP A 648 -29.40 -37.30 8.60
C TRP A 648 -29.48 -38.66 9.28
N ARG A 649 -29.14 -38.69 10.58
CA ARG A 649 -29.09 -39.92 11.36
C ARG A 649 -30.44 -40.65 11.41
N PRO A 650 -30.47 -42.00 11.45
CA PRO A 650 -31.68 -42.76 11.67
C PRO A 650 -32.39 -42.32 12.96
N GLY A 651 -33.68 -41.96 12.86
CA GLY A 651 -34.48 -41.48 13.99
C GLY A 651 -34.31 -39.99 14.34
N SER A 652 -33.53 -39.21 13.57
CA SER A 652 -33.47 -37.75 13.71
C SER A 652 -34.57 -37.07 12.89
N ASP A 653 -35.26 -36.10 13.48
CA ASP A 653 -36.29 -35.29 12.80
C ASP A 653 -35.71 -34.33 11.75
N HIS A 654 -34.40 -34.02 11.86
CA HIS A 654 -33.74 -33.03 11.01
C HIS A 654 -32.39 -33.55 10.49
N ALA A 655 -32.04 -33.13 9.26
CA ALA A 655 -30.73 -33.33 8.66
C ALA A 655 -29.80 -32.14 9.00
N ASP A 656 -28.56 -32.43 9.36
CA ASP A 656 -27.52 -31.42 9.48
C ASP A 656 -27.16 -30.88 8.10
N ARG A 657 -26.98 -29.56 7.98
CA ARG A 657 -26.69 -28.94 6.68
C ARG A 657 -25.25 -29.11 6.23
N ARG A 658 -24.31 -29.19 7.17
CA ARG A 658 -22.87 -29.19 6.89
C ARG A 658 -22.16 -30.24 7.73
N ARG A 659 -21.16 -30.87 7.14
CA ARG A 659 -20.22 -31.75 7.85
C ARG A 659 -18.79 -31.45 7.42
N LEU A 660 -17.86 -31.62 8.35
CA LEU A 660 -16.44 -31.73 8.00
C LEU A 660 -16.24 -33.05 7.25
N PHE A 661 -15.33 -33.05 6.27
CA PHE A 661 -15.05 -34.22 5.44
C PHE A 661 -14.70 -35.45 6.31
N SER A 662 -13.82 -35.26 7.30
CA SER A 662 -13.40 -36.30 8.25
C SER A 662 -14.57 -36.93 9.04
N THR A 663 -15.68 -36.20 9.21
CA THR A 663 -16.85 -36.70 9.94
C THR A 663 -17.61 -37.76 9.13
N LEU A 664 -17.50 -37.76 7.80
CA LEU A 664 -18.20 -38.72 6.94
C LEU A 664 -17.64 -40.15 7.06
N PHE A 665 -16.39 -40.27 7.51
CA PHE A 665 -15.70 -41.53 7.72
C PHE A 665 -15.77 -42.00 9.19
N LYS A 666 -16.27 -41.14 10.08
CA LYS A 666 -16.24 -41.38 11.53
C LYS A 666 -17.20 -42.51 11.90
N GLY A 667 -16.65 -43.55 12.54
CA GLY A 667 -17.39 -44.72 13.01
C GLY A 667 -17.46 -45.88 12.02
N TYR A 668 -16.82 -45.76 10.85
CA TYR A 668 -16.70 -46.85 9.87
C TYR A 668 -15.31 -47.51 9.91
N ALA A 669 -15.22 -48.76 9.47
CA ALA A 669 -13.96 -49.50 9.42
C ALA A 669 -13.13 -49.08 8.19
N GLN A 670 -11.81 -49.23 8.23
CA GLN A 670 -10.91 -48.79 7.14
C GLN A 670 -11.22 -49.47 5.79
N GLN A 671 -11.71 -50.71 5.82
CA GLN A 671 -12.17 -51.44 4.63
C GLN A 671 -13.37 -50.78 3.92
N ASP A 672 -14.12 -49.93 4.61
CA ASP A 672 -15.29 -49.22 4.06
C ASP A 672 -14.92 -47.85 3.46
N TYR A 673 -13.70 -47.36 3.69
CA TYR A 673 -13.33 -45.99 3.34
C TYR A 673 -13.29 -45.76 1.83
N ASP A 674 -12.82 -46.72 1.04
CA ASP A 674 -12.84 -46.61 -0.42
C ASP A 674 -14.27 -46.47 -0.95
N GLY A 675 -15.18 -47.31 -0.45
CA GLY A 675 -16.60 -47.26 -0.81
C GLY A 675 -17.28 -45.94 -0.39
N ILE A 676 -16.93 -45.41 0.78
CA ILE A 676 -17.41 -44.08 1.25
C ILE A 676 -16.85 -42.96 0.38
N SER A 677 -15.57 -43.02 0.01
CA SER A 677 -14.91 -42.03 -0.85
C SER A 677 -15.58 -41.96 -2.22
N GLU A 678 -15.78 -43.12 -2.87
CA GLU A 678 -16.48 -43.20 -4.16
C GLU A 678 -17.94 -42.73 -4.04
N ALA A 679 -18.61 -43.01 -2.93
CA ALA A 679 -19.98 -42.55 -2.70
C ALA A 679 -20.05 -41.03 -2.55
N ILE A 680 -19.07 -40.39 -1.92
CA ILE A 680 -18.98 -38.92 -1.86
C ILE A 680 -18.84 -38.35 -3.27
N ASP A 681 -17.95 -38.91 -4.09
CA ASP A 681 -17.74 -38.45 -5.48
C ASP A 681 -19.01 -38.64 -6.33
N ARG A 682 -19.74 -39.76 -6.18
CA ARG A 682 -21.04 -39.98 -6.84
C ARG A 682 -22.10 -38.97 -6.38
N LEU A 683 -22.17 -38.68 -5.09
CA LEU A 683 -23.12 -37.71 -4.53
C LEU A 683 -22.81 -36.27 -4.97
N TYR A 684 -21.53 -35.94 -5.19
CA TYR A 684 -21.14 -34.69 -5.87
C TYR A 684 -21.61 -34.67 -7.33
N GLY A 685 -21.39 -35.76 -8.08
CA GLY A 685 -21.85 -35.88 -9.46
C GLY A 685 -23.38 -35.77 -9.62
N LYS A 686 -24.14 -36.13 -8.57
CA LYS A 686 -25.61 -35.98 -8.49
C LYS A 686 -26.06 -34.59 -7.99
N GLU A 687 -25.13 -33.70 -7.67
CA GLU A 687 -25.40 -32.38 -7.04
C GLU A 687 -26.12 -32.48 -5.68
N ILE A 688 -26.05 -33.63 -5.01
CA ILE A 688 -26.63 -33.87 -3.68
C ILE A 688 -25.70 -33.31 -2.59
N LEU A 689 -24.39 -33.39 -2.81
CA LEU A 689 -23.38 -32.72 -1.98
C LEU A 689 -22.80 -31.53 -2.75
N LEU A 690 -22.49 -30.46 -2.03
CA LEU A 690 -21.89 -29.24 -2.56
C LEU A 690 -20.59 -28.94 -1.82
N HIS A 691 -19.54 -28.62 -2.56
CA HIS A 691 -18.25 -28.31 -1.98
C HIS A 691 -18.25 -26.86 -1.48
N LYS A 692 -17.92 -26.65 -0.20
CA LYS A 692 -17.63 -25.36 0.40
C LYS A 692 -16.24 -25.44 1.04
N SER A 693 -15.49 -24.34 1.01
CA SER A 693 -14.04 -24.27 1.29
C SER A 693 -13.51 -25.22 2.38
N ASN A 694 -14.20 -25.35 3.53
CA ASN A 694 -13.75 -26.17 4.66
C ASN A 694 -14.82 -27.19 5.13
N CYS A 695 -15.91 -27.37 4.38
CA CYS A 695 -16.98 -28.30 4.75
C CYS A 695 -17.78 -28.76 3.54
N ILE A 696 -18.40 -29.93 3.67
CA ILE A 696 -19.33 -30.45 2.67
C ILE A 696 -20.75 -30.06 3.09
N GLU A 697 -21.47 -29.41 2.18
CA GLU A 697 -22.84 -28.98 2.39
C GLU A 697 -23.80 -29.94 1.68
N LEU A 698 -24.85 -30.38 2.40
CA LEU A 698 -25.95 -31.15 1.81
C LEU A 698 -26.85 -30.20 1.02
N ASN A 699 -27.19 -30.53 -0.22
CA ASN A 699 -28.09 -29.74 -1.04
C ASN A 699 -29.56 -29.97 -0.66
N PHE A 700 -30.15 -29.03 0.09
CA PHE A 700 -31.55 -29.14 0.54
C PHE A 700 -32.56 -29.04 -0.62
N GLU A 701 -32.16 -28.60 -1.81
CA GLU A 701 -33.02 -28.60 -2.99
C GLU A 701 -33.23 -30.02 -3.54
N LYS A 702 -32.34 -30.96 -3.19
CA LYS A 702 -32.37 -32.37 -3.61
C LYS A 702 -32.97 -33.32 -2.56
N MET A 703 -33.75 -32.80 -1.61
CA MET A 703 -34.27 -33.59 -0.48
C MET A 703 -35.16 -34.78 -0.86
N SER A 704 -35.82 -34.76 -2.01
CA SER A 704 -36.58 -35.92 -2.52
C SER A 704 -35.67 -37.09 -2.87
N GLU A 705 -34.56 -36.82 -3.57
CA GLU A 705 -33.56 -37.82 -3.99
C GLU A 705 -32.79 -38.34 -2.75
N ILE A 706 -32.48 -37.46 -1.81
CA ILE A 706 -31.86 -37.82 -0.52
C ILE A 706 -32.74 -38.81 0.25
N ARG A 707 -34.05 -38.55 0.33
CA ARG A 707 -35.01 -39.44 1.00
C ARG A 707 -35.12 -40.80 0.32
N GLU A 708 -35.12 -40.83 -1.01
CA GLU A 708 -35.13 -42.06 -1.80
C GLU A 708 -33.90 -42.95 -1.49
N ILE A 709 -32.70 -42.36 -1.48
CA ILE A 709 -31.45 -43.08 -1.15
C ILE A 709 -31.44 -43.57 0.31
N LEU A 710 -31.97 -42.78 1.24
CA LEU A 710 -32.09 -43.15 2.65
C LEU A 710 -33.20 -44.19 2.92
N GLY A 711 -34.17 -44.33 1.99
CA GLY A 711 -35.38 -45.12 2.16
C GLY A 711 -36.40 -44.50 3.12
N ARG A 712 -36.62 -43.18 3.05
CA ARG A 712 -37.49 -42.38 3.93
C ARG A 712 -38.63 -41.68 3.23
#